data_AF-A0A510JZ49-F1
#
_entry.id   AF-A0A510JZ49-F1
#
_cell.length_a   1.000
_cell.length_b   1.000
_cell.length_c   1.000
_cell.angle_alpha   90.00
_cell.angle_beta   90.00
_cell.angle_gamma   90.00
#
_symmetry.space_group_name_H-M   'P 1'
#
loop_
_entity.id
_entity.type
_entity.pdbx_description
1 polymer ?
#
loop_
_entity_poly.entity_id
_entity_poly.type
_entity_poly.pdbx_seq_one_letter_code
_entity_poly.pdbx_strand_id
1 'polypeptide(L)'
;MVRIELKEIVSNHDNRRKALNAAERRNKKTNPKYPYYGANGIVDFIDEYIFDEELLCVAEDGGNWGYKQNCSYIVNGKYWVNNHVHVLKPKKNVEIKYLMYYLNYTDLTSYITGTTRGKLTRTALDKIQINFPELEIQREIVIILDKINALIEKNKKRIIYLEELVKSRFIEMFGDPIKNNKGWEQKFLEKISSFESKNITKYLKCNNLIWLLNLEDIERNTGKIIKKKMITKFEIPTSIIAFDENYVLYSKLRPYLNKVALPLEEGIGTSELIPIRPRDEVNRIYLFNVLTSESVLKFLKTKVSGAKMPRIIMSDFKKLKISLPGIKLQNEFAEFVTKIDKLKFLYNSILDFFVNLLRKLIKEVLFFLTFLMISANIRLNIELAEREKEMKYYRRSIEQVINEYKEQFPILLLTGPRQVGKSTLFKELFREEYKYFSLDDPILKEQIVNDPRLFLKNNPEKLIIDEVQYAPSIFPYLKMKVDENREDGMYLMTGSQAFVLMKNVSETLAGRVGILELQGISLREQFDIEFNSPFIPNEEYIAEREKKITEYTNLWQRIHRGYMPELIFNDRKKWEFFYSSYVQTYIERDVRDLINISDESKFLKFMISLASRSGELLNYGAVANEVGISNETVKRWVSVLRTSRIIYLLEPYFNNHLKRVIKTPKIYFMDVGLLAYLTKWPTPETLANGAKAGNIFETFIISEIVKSYLNAGIINPPLYFYRDKDKKEIDLIIEEAEKIYPIEIKMSASPNKEMAKNFSVLKRKVDKEIETGVIICQYDNKVYLSEDILVLPIEYI
;
A
#
# COMPACT_ATOMS: atom_id res chain seq x y z
N MET A 1 8.68 3.98 -19.30
CA MET A 1 8.78 2.63 -19.88
C MET A 1 8.66 2.77 -21.38
N VAL A 2 9.62 2.30 -22.18
CA VAL A 2 9.45 2.27 -23.64
C VAL A 2 8.52 1.10 -23.93
N ARG A 3 7.29 1.42 -24.39
CA ARG A 3 6.48 0.44 -25.10
C ARG A 3 7.03 0.39 -26.51
N ILE A 4 7.43 -0.80 -26.92
CA ILE A 4 8.07 -1.03 -28.21
C ILE A 4 7.21 -1.97 -29.02
N GLU A 5 7.08 -1.70 -30.32
CA GLU A 5 6.40 -2.64 -31.22
C GLU A 5 7.24 -3.91 -31.34
N LEU A 6 6.58 -5.07 -31.30
CA LEU A 6 7.24 -6.38 -31.36
C LEU A 6 8.23 -6.48 -32.54
N LYS A 7 7.89 -5.90 -33.69
CA LYS A 7 8.73 -5.83 -34.90
C LYS A 7 10.12 -5.21 -34.68
N GLU A 8 10.28 -4.36 -33.66
CA GLU A 8 11.52 -3.65 -33.39
C GLU A 8 12.47 -4.46 -32.50
N ILE A 9 11.98 -5.48 -31.80
CA ILE A 9 12.78 -6.35 -30.93
C ILE A 9 13.00 -7.77 -31.48
N VAL A 10 12.25 -8.20 -32.50
CA VAL A 10 12.48 -9.48 -33.20
C VAL A 10 12.80 -9.27 -34.68
N SER A 11 13.32 -10.32 -35.32
CA SER A 11 13.29 -10.47 -36.78
C SER A 11 12.35 -11.63 -37.14
N ASN A 12 11.49 -11.41 -38.13
CA ASN A 12 10.50 -12.39 -38.57
C ASN A 12 11.07 -13.25 -39.71
N HIS A 13 11.02 -14.57 -39.57
CA HIS A 13 11.53 -15.59 -40.50
C HIS A 13 10.40 -16.35 -41.21
N ASP A 14 9.22 -15.74 -41.34
CA ASP A 14 8.04 -16.38 -41.90
C ASP A 14 8.21 -16.84 -43.35
N ASN A 15 9.15 -16.23 -44.07
CA ASN A 15 9.54 -16.55 -45.45
C ASN A 15 10.26 -17.91 -45.58
N ARG A 16 10.81 -18.46 -44.49
CA ARG A 16 11.49 -19.77 -44.47
C ARG A 16 10.52 -20.92 -44.19
N ARG A 17 9.30 -20.63 -43.71
CA ARG A 17 8.24 -21.62 -43.42
C ARG A 17 7.81 -22.34 -44.69
N LYS A 18 7.48 -23.63 -44.57
CA LYS A 18 6.96 -24.43 -45.68
C LYS A 18 5.83 -25.32 -45.20
N ALA A 19 4.60 -25.04 -45.64
CA ALA A 19 3.49 -25.95 -45.44
C ALA A 19 3.72 -27.27 -46.19
N LEU A 20 3.50 -28.40 -45.51
CA LEU A 20 3.44 -29.71 -46.12
C LEU A 20 2.03 -30.30 -45.94
N ASN A 21 1.44 -30.80 -47.00
CA ASN A 21 0.16 -31.51 -46.97
C ASN A 21 0.32 -32.94 -46.38
N ALA A 22 -0.80 -33.63 -46.16
CA ALA A 22 -0.78 -34.95 -45.49
C ALA A 22 -0.14 -36.07 -46.34
N ALA A 23 -0.05 -35.94 -47.66
CA ALA A 23 0.69 -36.87 -48.53
C ALA A 23 2.19 -36.55 -48.48
N GLU A 24 2.57 -35.29 -48.64
CA GLU A 24 3.97 -34.83 -48.58
C GLU A 24 4.65 -35.18 -47.25
N ARG A 25 3.95 -35.02 -46.11
CA ARG A 25 4.46 -35.46 -44.81
C ARG A 25 4.62 -36.97 -44.72
N ARG A 26 3.77 -37.78 -45.38
CA ARG A 26 3.94 -39.24 -45.42
C ARG A 26 5.12 -39.67 -46.30
N ASN A 27 5.41 -38.92 -47.35
CA ASN A 27 6.57 -39.17 -48.22
C ASN A 27 7.91 -38.79 -47.55
N LYS A 28 7.90 -38.04 -46.44
CA LYS A 28 9.07 -37.68 -45.62
C LYS A 28 9.04 -38.37 -44.24
N LYS A 29 8.74 -39.68 -44.23
CA LYS A 29 8.69 -40.55 -43.03
C LYS A 29 9.46 -41.88 -43.20
N THR A 30 10.51 -41.87 -43.99
CA THR A 30 11.40 -43.04 -44.14
C THR A 30 12.22 -43.30 -42.87
N ASN A 31 12.56 -42.27 -42.10
CA ASN A 31 13.18 -42.36 -40.78
C ASN A 31 12.92 -41.05 -39.98
N PRO A 32 11.68 -40.84 -39.48
CA PRO A 32 11.23 -39.55 -39.00
C PRO A 32 11.91 -39.17 -37.68
N LYS A 33 12.74 -38.12 -37.72
CA LYS A 33 13.60 -37.69 -36.61
C LYS A 33 13.30 -36.27 -36.14
N TYR A 34 12.88 -35.39 -37.04
CA TYR A 34 12.74 -33.96 -36.75
C TYR A 34 11.27 -33.57 -36.55
N PRO A 35 10.94 -32.81 -35.50
CA PRO A 35 9.57 -32.39 -35.24
C PRO A 35 9.05 -31.40 -36.30
N TYR A 36 7.81 -31.64 -36.74
CA TYR A 36 7.03 -30.76 -37.61
C TYR A 36 6.01 -29.98 -36.78
N TYR A 37 6.20 -28.67 -36.69
CA TYR A 37 5.40 -27.76 -35.86
C TYR A 37 4.23 -27.12 -36.61
N GLY A 38 3.09 -27.01 -35.92
CA GLY A 38 1.91 -26.25 -36.31
C GLY A 38 1.42 -25.35 -35.17
N ALA A 39 0.28 -24.66 -35.36
CA ALA A 39 -0.18 -23.54 -34.52
C ALA A 39 -0.05 -23.74 -32.99
N ASN A 40 -0.24 -24.97 -32.50
CA ASN A 40 -0.26 -25.30 -31.08
C ASN A 40 0.83 -26.30 -30.64
N GLY A 41 1.97 -26.35 -31.36
CA GLY A 41 3.12 -27.20 -31.04
C GLY A 41 3.42 -28.30 -32.07
N ILE A 42 4.04 -29.40 -31.64
CA ILE A 42 4.40 -30.53 -32.52
C ILE A 42 3.13 -31.20 -33.05
N VAL A 43 3.06 -31.36 -34.37
CA VAL A 43 1.96 -32.04 -35.08
C VAL A 43 2.40 -33.40 -35.61
N ASP A 44 3.67 -33.55 -36.00
CA ASP A 44 4.21 -34.79 -36.57
C ASP A 44 5.75 -34.85 -36.43
N PHE A 45 6.37 -35.95 -36.89
CA PHE A 45 7.82 -36.05 -37.09
C PHE A 45 8.12 -36.44 -38.56
N ILE A 46 9.21 -35.90 -39.11
CA ILE A 46 9.63 -36.08 -40.51
C ILE A 46 11.16 -36.24 -40.65
N ASP A 47 11.60 -36.61 -41.85
CA ASP A 47 13.01 -36.94 -42.16
C ASP A 47 13.93 -35.71 -42.36
N GLU A 48 13.36 -34.51 -42.55
CA GLU A 48 14.08 -33.28 -42.93
C GLU A 48 13.78 -32.09 -41.99
N TYR A 49 14.61 -31.04 -42.07
CA TYR A 49 14.47 -29.80 -41.30
C TYR A 49 14.73 -28.56 -42.16
N ILE A 50 14.22 -27.41 -41.71
CA ILE A 50 14.41 -26.08 -42.35
C ILE A 50 14.94 -25.00 -41.39
N PHE A 51 15.00 -25.32 -40.10
CA PHE A 51 15.63 -24.52 -39.05
C PHE A 51 16.55 -25.41 -38.19
N ASP A 52 17.67 -24.84 -37.74
CA ASP A 52 18.65 -25.44 -36.84
C ASP A 52 19.19 -24.35 -35.88
N GLU A 53 18.26 -23.73 -35.15
CA GLU A 53 18.51 -22.56 -34.30
C GLU A 53 17.34 -22.35 -33.32
N GLU A 54 17.60 -21.69 -32.18
CA GLU A 54 16.56 -21.40 -31.19
C GLU A 54 15.68 -20.22 -31.61
N LEU A 55 14.38 -20.47 -31.82
CA LEU A 55 13.40 -19.47 -32.28
C LEU A 55 12.11 -19.52 -31.46
N LEU A 56 11.44 -18.37 -31.38
CA LEU A 56 10.13 -18.23 -30.77
C LEU A 56 9.06 -18.44 -31.85
N CYS A 57 8.27 -19.49 -31.70
CA CYS A 57 7.10 -19.76 -32.53
C CYS A 57 5.85 -19.15 -31.88
N VAL A 58 5.04 -18.44 -32.66
CA VAL A 58 3.75 -17.87 -32.22
C VAL A 58 2.66 -18.33 -33.19
N ALA A 59 1.49 -18.72 -32.71
CA ALA A 59 0.40 -19.14 -33.59
C ALA A 59 -0.01 -18.01 -34.55
N GLU A 60 -0.20 -18.34 -35.84
CA GLU A 60 -0.82 -17.43 -36.82
C GLU A 60 -2.32 -17.74 -36.93
N ASP A 61 -2.67 -18.99 -37.24
CA ASP A 61 -4.03 -19.38 -37.64
C ASP A 61 -4.48 -20.70 -36.97
N GLY A 62 -5.55 -20.64 -36.18
CA GLY A 62 -5.97 -21.76 -35.33
C GLY A 62 -5.15 -21.86 -34.04
N GLY A 63 -4.55 -20.75 -33.63
CA GLY A 63 -3.95 -20.59 -32.31
C GLY A 63 -4.98 -20.70 -31.20
N ASN A 64 -4.53 -21.20 -30.06
CA ASN A 64 -5.32 -21.31 -28.85
C ASN A 64 -5.34 -19.98 -28.07
N TRP A 65 -6.15 -19.02 -28.52
CA TRP A 65 -6.22 -17.65 -27.97
C TRP A 65 -7.07 -17.51 -26.68
N GLY A 66 -7.32 -18.61 -25.97
CA GLY A 66 -8.30 -18.68 -24.88
C GLY A 66 -7.73 -18.57 -23.46
N TYR A 67 -8.62 -18.30 -22.49
CA TYR A 67 -8.29 -18.32 -21.06
C TYR A 67 -7.72 -19.70 -20.66
N LYS A 68 -6.42 -19.76 -20.30
CA LYS A 68 -5.58 -20.94 -19.94
C LYS A 68 -4.87 -21.69 -21.09
N GLN A 69 -4.66 -21.07 -22.26
CA GLN A 69 -3.90 -21.72 -23.33
C GLN A 69 -2.73 -20.84 -23.82
N ASN A 70 -1.62 -21.49 -24.18
CA ASN A 70 -0.42 -20.81 -24.68
C ASN A 70 -0.55 -20.64 -26.20
N CYS A 71 -0.27 -19.43 -26.69
CA CYS A 71 -0.22 -19.10 -28.12
C CYS A 71 1.20 -19.07 -28.70
N SER A 72 2.23 -19.24 -27.86
CA SER A 72 3.64 -19.21 -28.25
C SER A 72 4.47 -20.26 -27.50
N TYR A 73 5.54 -20.74 -28.15
CA TYR A 73 6.45 -21.74 -27.62
C TYR A 73 7.84 -21.59 -28.25
N ILE A 74 8.88 -21.95 -27.51
CA ILE A 74 10.26 -21.95 -27.98
C ILE A 74 10.58 -23.28 -28.65
N VAL A 75 11.32 -23.23 -29.75
CA VAL A 75 11.85 -24.41 -30.46
C VAL A 75 13.36 -24.26 -30.61
N ASN A 76 14.11 -25.36 -30.43
CA ASN A 76 15.57 -25.40 -30.53
C ASN A 76 16.01 -26.70 -31.23
N GLY A 77 17.22 -26.72 -31.80
CA GLY A 77 17.75 -27.81 -32.62
C GLY A 77 17.14 -27.85 -34.02
N LYS A 78 17.09 -29.05 -34.64
CA LYS A 78 16.65 -29.28 -36.02
C LYS A 78 15.14 -29.56 -36.12
N TYR A 79 14.40 -28.71 -36.85
CA TYR A 79 12.94 -28.83 -36.99
C TYR A 79 12.36 -28.23 -38.26
N TRP A 80 11.06 -28.45 -38.46
CA TRP A 80 10.26 -27.91 -39.56
C TRP A 80 9.04 -27.15 -39.03
N VAL A 81 8.66 -26.04 -39.68
CA VAL A 81 7.52 -25.20 -39.27
C VAL A 81 6.54 -24.95 -40.44
N ASN A 82 5.25 -25.10 -40.16
CA ASN A 82 4.14 -24.86 -41.08
C ASN A 82 3.72 -23.37 -41.13
N ASN A 83 3.00 -22.97 -42.19
CA ASN A 83 2.51 -21.60 -42.43
C ASN A 83 1.45 -21.09 -41.43
N HIS A 84 1.04 -21.91 -40.45
CA HIS A 84 0.10 -21.49 -39.38
C HIS A 84 0.81 -21.01 -38.10
N VAL A 85 2.13 -20.77 -38.15
CA VAL A 85 2.98 -20.40 -37.01
C VAL A 85 3.95 -19.30 -37.43
N HIS A 86 3.87 -18.10 -36.88
CA HIS A 86 4.90 -17.09 -37.04
C HIS A 86 6.22 -17.54 -36.40
N VAL A 87 7.34 -17.33 -37.09
CA VAL A 87 8.68 -17.70 -36.62
C VAL A 87 9.49 -16.44 -36.34
N LEU A 88 9.80 -16.19 -35.08
CA LEU A 88 10.46 -14.98 -34.60
C LEU A 88 11.84 -15.30 -34.03
N LYS A 89 12.87 -14.63 -34.54
CA LYS A 89 14.22 -14.65 -33.97
C LYS A 89 14.44 -13.40 -33.11
N PRO A 90 14.60 -13.51 -31.79
CA PRO A 90 14.86 -12.37 -30.93
C PRO A 90 16.18 -11.65 -31.29
N LYS A 91 16.25 -10.33 -31.06
CA LYS A 91 17.50 -9.56 -31.15
C LYS A 91 18.38 -9.80 -29.91
N LYS A 92 19.67 -9.42 -29.97
CA LYS A 92 20.67 -9.68 -28.92
C LYS A 92 20.29 -9.22 -27.51
N ASN A 93 19.45 -8.20 -27.40
CA ASN A 93 18.98 -7.60 -26.14
C ASN A 93 17.64 -8.16 -25.63
N VAL A 94 17.17 -9.26 -26.21
CA VAL A 94 15.88 -9.89 -25.87
C VAL A 94 16.11 -11.29 -25.30
N GLU A 95 15.62 -11.52 -24.09
CA GLU A 95 15.50 -12.85 -23.51
C GLU A 95 14.29 -13.57 -24.13
N ILE A 96 14.54 -14.69 -24.81
CA ILE A 96 13.50 -15.40 -25.57
C ILE A 96 12.38 -15.92 -24.67
N LYS A 97 12.71 -16.39 -23.45
CA LYS A 97 11.70 -16.84 -22.47
C LYS A 97 10.83 -15.69 -21.98
N TYR A 98 11.40 -14.50 -21.78
CA TYR A 98 10.65 -13.33 -21.35
C TYR A 98 9.55 -13.01 -22.37
N LEU A 99 9.90 -12.97 -23.65
CA LEU A 99 8.96 -12.71 -24.73
C LEU A 99 7.89 -13.81 -24.86
N MET A 100 8.26 -15.09 -24.72
CA MET A 100 7.31 -16.21 -24.69
C MET A 100 6.30 -16.06 -23.53
N TYR A 101 6.77 -15.75 -22.32
CA TYR A 101 5.88 -15.52 -21.17
C TYR A 101 4.98 -14.32 -21.40
N TYR A 102 5.50 -13.20 -21.92
CA TYR A 102 4.72 -12.01 -22.20
C TYR A 102 3.57 -12.30 -23.16
N LEU A 103 3.82 -12.98 -24.28
CA LEU A 103 2.79 -13.32 -25.28
C LEU A 103 1.75 -14.31 -24.73
N ASN A 104 2.16 -15.31 -23.93
CA ASN A 104 1.24 -16.35 -23.42
C ASN A 104 0.31 -15.88 -22.29
N TYR A 105 0.66 -14.80 -21.56
CA TYR A 105 -0.08 -14.35 -20.38
C TYR A 105 -0.63 -12.92 -20.48
N THR A 106 -0.30 -12.19 -21.55
CA THR A 106 -0.96 -10.93 -21.91
C THR A 106 -2.29 -11.21 -22.62
N ASP A 107 -3.24 -10.29 -22.50
CA ASP A 107 -4.49 -10.34 -23.26
C ASP A 107 -4.23 -9.84 -24.69
N LEU A 108 -4.25 -10.78 -25.66
CA LEU A 108 -4.05 -10.48 -27.08
C LEU A 108 -5.37 -10.35 -27.86
N THR A 109 -6.53 -10.42 -27.20
CA THR A 109 -7.85 -10.52 -27.87
C THR A 109 -8.11 -9.39 -28.86
N SER A 110 -7.64 -8.17 -28.57
CA SER A 110 -7.75 -7.00 -29.47
C SER A 110 -6.94 -7.09 -30.77
N TYR A 111 -5.98 -8.01 -30.86
CA TYR A 111 -5.13 -8.24 -32.04
C TYR A 111 -5.60 -9.43 -32.90
N ILE A 112 -6.55 -10.22 -32.41
CA ILE A 112 -7.06 -11.42 -33.10
C ILE A 112 -8.26 -11.05 -33.98
N THR A 113 -8.26 -11.54 -35.22
CA THR A 113 -9.35 -11.37 -36.17
C THR A 113 -10.01 -12.71 -36.53
N GLY A 114 -11.28 -12.67 -36.97
CA GLY A 114 -12.05 -13.86 -37.34
C GLY A 114 -12.88 -14.46 -36.19
N THR A 115 -14.17 -14.71 -36.45
CA THR A 115 -15.17 -15.13 -35.44
C THR A 115 -15.19 -16.63 -35.17
N THR A 116 -14.92 -17.47 -36.17
CA THR A 116 -14.98 -18.95 -36.06
C THR A 116 -13.63 -19.61 -35.80
N ARG A 117 -12.54 -18.96 -36.20
CA ARG A 117 -11.15 -19.42 -36.01
C ARG A 117 -10.26 -18.19 -35.91
N GLY A 118 -9.79 -17.89 -34.71
CA GLY A 118 -8.99 -16.69 -34.44
C GLY A 118 -7.65 -16.71 -35.17
N LYS A 119 -7.37 -15.63 -35.89
CA LYS A 119 -6.14 -15.41 -36.64
C LYS A 119 -5.41 -14.16 -36.13
N LEU A 120 -4.16 -14.33 -35.70
CA LEU A 120 -3.22 -13.22 -35.52
C LEU A 120 -2.53 -12.99 -36.86
N THR A 121 -2.73 -11.84 -37.48
CA THR A 121 -2.04 -11.51 -38.74
C THR A 121 -0.64 -10.98 -38.44
N ARG A 122 0.31 -11.11 -39.37
CA ARG A 122 1.64 -10.52 -39.22
C ARG A 122 1.58 -9.02 -38.90
N THR A 123 0.73 -8.25 -39.57
CA THR A 123 0.55 -6.81 -39.32
C THR A 123 0.00 -6.50 -37.92
N ALA A 124 -0.78 -7.42 -37.33
CA ALA A 124 -1.27 -7.29 -35.95
C ALA A 124 -0.18 -7.72 -34.94
N LEU A 125 0.53 -8.82 -35.21
CA LEU A 125 1.68 -9.31 -34.45
C LEU A 125 2.75 -8.23 -34.32
N ASP A 126 3.16 -7.64 -35.44
CA ASP A 126 4.20 -6.61 -35.52
C ASP A 126 3.86 -5.38 -34.64
N LYS A 127 2.57 -5.07 -34.45
CA LYS A 127 2.03 -3.95 -33.65
C LYS A 127 1.78 -4.28 -32.17
N ILE A 128 2.02 -5.51 -31.72
CA ILE A 128 1.85 -5.86 -30.30
C ILE A 128 2.83 -5.02 -29.48
N GLN A 129 2.31 -4.29 -28.50
CA GLN A 129 3.08 -3.43 -27.62
C GLN A 129 3.71 -4.26 -26.51
N ILE A 130 5.03 -4.45 -26.59
CA ILE A 130 5.81 -5.15 -25.59
C ILE A 130 6.35 -4.11 -24.60
N ASN A 131 6.21 -4.37 -23.31
CA ASN A 131 6.97 -3.64 -22.30
C ASN A 131 8.36 -4.27 -22.25
N PHE A 132 9.40 -3.48 -22.48
CA PHE A 132 10.73 -4.02 -22.76
C PHE A 132 11.76 -3.48 -21.76
N PRO A 133 11.99 -4.18 -20.65
CA PRO A 133 13.05 -3.85 -19.70
C PRO A 133 14.42 -4.33 -20.21
N GLU A 134 15.50 -3.96 -19.53
CA GLU A 134 16.85 -4.39 -19.89
C GLU A 134 17.04 -5.91 -19.76
N LEU A 135 18.02 -6.47 -20.49
CA LEU A 135 18.19 -7.92 -20.64
C LEU A 135 18.41 -8.65 -19.30
N GLU A 136 19.09 -8.02 -18.35
CA GLU A 136 19.32 -8.61 -17.02
C GLU A 136 18.01 -8.71 -16.22
N ILE A 137 17.22 -7.65 -16.21
CA ILE A 137 15.88 -7.63 -15.61
C ILE A 137 14.96 -8.66 -16.30
N GLN A 138 15.02 -8.79 -17.63
CA GLN A 138 14.27 -9.84 -18.34
C GLN A 138 14.63 -11.25 -17.84
N ARG A 139 15.90 -11.52 -17.55
CA ARG A 139 16.38 -12.81 -17.01
C ARG A 139 15.92 -13.04 -15.57
N GLU A 140 15.96 -12.04 -14.70
CA GLU A 140 15.45 -12.16 -13.33
C GLU A 140 13.95 -12.49 -13.31
N ILE A 141 13.16 -11.79 -14.13
CA ILE A 141 11.74 -12.08 -14.33
C ILE A 141 11.57 -13.54 -14.76
N VAL A 142 12.32 -13.99 -15.76
CA VAL A 142 12.27 -15.39 -16.25
C VAL A 142 12.59 -16.41 -15.15
N ILE A 143 13.55 -16.15 -14.26
CA ILE A 143 13.85 -17.05 -13.12
C ILE A 143 12.63 -17.20 -12.20
N ILE A 144 11.89 -16.12 -11.93
CA ILE A 144 10.68 -16.15 -11.10
C ILE A 144 9.54 -16.86 -11.83
N LEU A 145 9.32 -16.54 -13.12
CA LEU A 145 8.25 -17.15 -13.92
C LEU A 145 8.49 -18.65 -14.14
N ASP A 146 9.73 -19.08 -14.38
CA ASP A 146 10.11 -20.49 -14.50
C ASP A 146 9.83 -21.28 -13.21
N LYS A 147 10.10 -20.69 -12.03
CA LYS A 147 9.76 -21.31 -10.73
C LYS A 147 8.25 -21.52 -10.59
N ILE A 148 7.43 -20.53 -10.93
CA ILE A 148 5.96 -20.63 -10.83
C ILE A 148 5.42 -21.61 -11.88
N ASN A 149 5.94 -21.57 -13.11
CA ASN A 149 5.56 -22.49 -14.18
C ASN A 149 5.92 -23.96 -13.83
N ALA A 150 7.06 -24.20 -13.18
CA ALA A 150 7.43 -25.52 -12.66
C ALA A 150 6.43 -26.04 -11.59
N LEU A 151 5.90 -25.17 -10.73
CA LEU A 151 4.85 -25.52 -9.76
C LEU A 151 3.51 -25.85 -10.46
N ILE A 152 3.15 -25.09 -11.50
CA ILE A 152 1.98 -25.34 -12.36
C ILE A 152 2.09 -26.72 -13.02
N GLU A 153 3.21 -27.03 -13.67
CA GLU A 153 3.42 -28.34 -14.31
C GLU A 153 3.47 -29.49 -13.29
N LYS A 154 4.06 -29.28 -12.11
CA LYS A 154 4.04 -30.27 -11.02
C LYS A 154 2.61 -30.56 -10.54
N ASN A 155 1.76 -29.54 -10.44
CA ASN A 155 0.36 -29.71 -10.03
C ASN A 155 -0.51 -30.33 -11.15
N LYS A 156 -0.28 -30.00 -12.44
CA LYS A 156 -0.90 -30.71 -13.57
C LYS A 156 -0.58 -32.22 -13.53
N LYS A 157 0.70 -32.57 -13.34
CA LYS A 157 1.13 -33.99 -13.20
C LYS A 157 0.48 -34.67 -12.00
N ARG A 158 0.38 -34.00 -10.84
CA ARG A 158 -0.35 -34.51 -9.66
C ARG A 158 -1.81 -34.83 -9.98
N ILE A 159 -2.52 -33.97 -10.71
CA ILE A 159 -3.92 -34.21 -11.09
C ILE A 159 -4.04 -35.45 -11.99
N ILE A 160 -3.13 -35.63 -12.95
CA ILE A 160 -3.06 -36.83 -13.81
C ILE A 160 -2.81 -38.09 -12.97
N TYR A 161 -1.82 -38.07 -12.07
CA TYR A 161 -1.52 -39.21 -11.19
C TYR A 161 -2.69 -39.56 -10.26
N LEU A 162 -3.48 -38.58 -9.80
CA LEU A 162 -4.70 -38.85 -9.03
C LEU A 162 -5.78 -39.56 -9.87
N GLU A 163 -5.90 -39.25 -11.16
CA GLU A 163 -6.82 -39.95 -12.07
C GLU A 163 -6.34 -41.36 -12.42
N GLU A 164 -5.04 -41.54 -12.61
CA GLU A 164 -4.43 -42.87 -12.80
C GLU A 164 -4.57 -43.72 -11.54
N LEU A 165 -4.45 -43.13 -10.35
CA LEU A 165 -4.62 -43.82 -9.06
C LEU A 165 -6.06 -44.32 -8.86
N VAL A 166 -7.09 -43.57 -9.28
CA VAL A 166 -8.49 -44.08 -9.25
C VAL A 166 -8.65 -45.29 -10.16
N LYS A 167 -8.12 -45.23 -11.39
CA LYS A 167 -8.16 -46.36 -12.33
C LYS A 167 -7.40 -47.57 -11.80
N SER A 168 -6.22 -47.36 -11.23
CA SER A 168 -5.39 -48.40 -10.62
C SER A 168 -6.11 -49.06 -9.45
N ARG A 169 -6.66 -48.27 -8.51
CA ARG A 169 -7.41 -48.76 -7.34
C ARG A 169 -8.67 -49.53 -7.75
N PHE A 170 -9.36 -49.10 -8.80
CA PHE A 170 -10.51 -49.84 -9.34
C PHE A 170 -10.11 -51.23 -9.86
N ILE A 171 -9.03 -51.32 -10.64
CA ILE A 171 -8.52 -52.60 -11.16
C ILE A 171 -7.97 -53.49 -10.03
N GLU A 172 -7.31 -52.90 -9.02
CA GLU A 172 -6.82 -53.60 -7.83
C GLU A 172 -7.97 -54.26 -7.06
N MET A 173 -9.03 -53.50 -6.76
CA MET A 173 -10.17 -53.96 -5.96
C MET A 173 -11.08 -54.92 -6.75
N PHE A 174 -11.39 -54.61 -8.03
CA PHE A 174 -12.47 -55.26 -8.77
C PHE A 174 -12.04 -56.02 -10.04
N GLY A 175 -10.87 -55.72 -10.60
CA GLY A 175 -10.41 -56.27 -11.87
C GLY A 175 -11.11 -55.67 -13.10
N ASP A 176 -10.96 -56.32 -14.25
CA ASP A 176 -11.69 -55.98 -15.48
C ASP A 176 -13.16 -56.43 -15.34
N PRO A 177 -14.16 -55.53 -15.47
CA PRO A 177 -15.56 -55.84 -15.14
C PRO A 177 -16.24 -56.79 -16.13
N ILE A 178 -15.68 -56.96 -17.34
CA ILE A 178 -16.19 -57.92 -18.32
C ILE A 178 -15.46 -59.26 -18.21
N LYS A 179 -14.13 -59.25 -18.13
CA LYS A 179 -13.34 -60.50 -18.00
C LYS A 179 -13.53 -61.17 -16.64
N ASN A 180 -13.87 -60.38 -15.61
CA ASN A 180 -14.17 -60.83 -14.26
C ASN A 180 -13.06 -61.65 -13.60
N ASN A 181 -11.80 -61.23 -13.75
CA ASN A 181 -10.61 -61.92 -13.24
C ASN A 181 -10.62 -62.18 -11.72
N LYS A 182 -11.47 -61.48 -10.97
CA LYS A 182 -11.64 -61.61 -9.51
C LYS A 182 -12.77 -62.59 -9.11
N GLY A 183 -13.53 -63.12 -10.06
CA GLY A 183 -14.56 -64.14 -9.81
C GLY A 183 -15.85 -63.63 -9.13
N TRP A 184 -16.19 -62.34 -9.27
CA TRP A 184 -17.42 -61.79 -8.69
C TRP A 184 -18.68 -62.36 -9.37
N GLU A 185 -19.83 -62.29 -8.70
CA GLU A 185 -21.13 -62.58 -9.33
C GLU A 185 -21.32 -61.67 -10.56
N GLN A 186 -21.85 -62.19 -11.68
CA GLN A 186 -22.18 -61.37 -12.85
C GLN A 186 -23.69 -61.26 -13.04
N LYS A 187 -24.22 -60.03 -12.99
CA LYS A 187 -25.63 -59.72 -13.30
C LYS A 187 -25.74 -58.89 -14.58
N PHE A 188 -26.89 -58.95 -15.24
CA PHE A 188 -27.21 -58.05 -16.36
C PHE A 188 -27.49 -56.63 -15.85
N LEU A 189 -27.06 -55.61 -16.59
CA LEU A 189 -27.25 -54.20 -16.21
C LEU A 189 -28.73 -53.85 -15.92
N GLU A 190 -29.69 -54.43 -16.66
CA GLU A 190 -31.13 -54.24 -16.41
C GLU A 190 -31.67 -54.87 -15.11
N LYS A 191 -30.95 -55.82 -14.51
CA LYS A 191 -31.31 -56.40 -13.21
C LYS A 191 -30.80 -55.55 -12.04
N ILE A 192 -29.77 -54.73 -12.28
CA ILE A 192 -29.09 -53.92 -11.26
C ILE A 192 -29.30 -52.41 -11.42
N SER A 193 -30.07 -51.99 -12.44
CA SER A 193 -30.39 -50.58 -12.71
C SER A 193 -31.77 -50.42 -13.36
N SER A 194 -32.37 -49.23 -13.24
CA SER A 194 -33.50 -48.76 -14.05
C SER A 194 -33.00 -47.82 -15.15
N PHE A 195 -33.74 -47.76 -16.26
CA PHE A 195 -33.48 -46.88 -17.41
C PHE A 195 -34.56 -45.82 -17.61
N GLU A 196 -35.41 -45.62 -16.59
CA GLU A 196 -36.51 -44.65 -16.62
C GLU A 196 -36.03 -43.25 -16.27
N SER A 197 -36.36 -42.27 -17.11
CA SER A 197 -36.18 -40.85 -16.82
C SER A 197 -36.90 -40.44 -15.54
N LYS A 198 -36.32 -39.51 -14.79
CA LYS A 198 -36.96 -38.90 -13.61
C LYS A 198 -38.30 -38.23 -14.00
N ASN A 199 -39.31 -38.30 -13.14
CA ASN A 199 -40.49 -37.45 -13.29
C ASN A 199 -40.15 -36.01 -12.86
N ILE A 200 -40.08 -35.11 -13.84
CA ILE A 200 -39.58 -33.73 -13.67
C ILE A 200 -40.72 -32.68 -13.60
N THR A 201 -41.99 -33.10 -13.57
CA THR A 201 -43.16 -32.19 -13.63
C THR A 201 -43.17 -31.14 -12.53
N LYS A 202 -42.71 -31.48 -11.32
CA LYS A 202 -42.60 -30.51 -10.21
C LYS A 202 -41.45 -29.51 -10.43
N TYR A 203 -40.29 -30.00 -10.84
CA TYR A 203 -39.11 -29.17 -11.11
C TYR A 203 -39.36 -28.18 -12.27
N LEU A 204 -40.01 -28.61 -13.36
CA LEU A 204 -40.41 -27.74 -14.47
C LEU A 204 -41.48 -26.71 -14.09
N LYS A 205 -42.29 -26.95 -13.04
CA LYS A 205 -43.18 -25.93 -12.49
C LYS A 205 -42.39 -24.88 -11.69
N CYS A 206 -41.53 -25.32 -10.78
CA CYS A 206 -40.85 -24.44 -9.82
C CYS A 206 -39.66 -23.64 -10.38
N ASN A 207 -38.98 -24.09 -11.44
CA ASN A 207 -37.76 -23.43 -11.94
C ASN A 207 -37.97 -22.78 -13.31
N ASN A 208 -37.59 -21.50 -13.45
CA ASN A 208 -37.64 -20.78 -14.74
C ASN A 208 -36.41 -21.00 -15.62
N LEU A 209 -35.28 -21.37 -15.02
CA LEU A 209 -34.06 -21.79 -15.71
C LEU A 209 -33.80 -23.27 -15.42
N ILE A 210 -33.58 -24.03 -16.47
CA ILE A 210 -33.44 -25.48 -16.47
C ILE A 210 -32.07 -25.83 -17.05
N TRP A 211 -31.33 -26.74 -16.40
CA TRP A 211 -30.10 -27.23 -16.99
C TRP A 211 -30.39 -28.25 -18.10
N LEU A 212 -29.96 -27.93 -19.33
CA LEU A 212 -29.93 -28.85 -20.47
C LEU A 212 -28.50 -29.38 -20.67
N LEU A 213 -28.32 -30.69 -20.56
CA LEU A 213 -27.08 -31.39 -20.86
C LEU A 213 -27.12 -32.02 -22.25
N ASN A 214 -26.28 -31.55 -23.16
CA ASN A 214 -26.11 -32.15 -24.48
C ASN A 214 -24.92 -33.12 -24.46
N LEU A 215 -24.87 -34.04 -25.42
CA LEU A 215 -23.74 -34.95 -25.55
C LEU A 215 -22.42 -34.21 -25.82
N GLU A 216 -22.47 -33.02 -26.42
CA GLU A 216 -21.28 -32.21 -26.71
C GLU A 216 -20.66 -31.61 -25.43
N ASP A 217 -21.49 -31.34 -24.41
CA ASP A 217 -21.11 -30.73 -23.14
C ASP A 217 -20.34 -31.69 -22.19
N ILE A 218 -20.29 -32.99 -22.48
CA ILE A 218 -19.53 -33.99 -21.70
C ILE A 218 -18.16 -34.24 -22.34
N GLU A 219 -17.09 -34.31 -21.56
CA GLU A 219 -15.73 -34.57 -22.05
C GLU A 219 -15.48 -36.06 -22.34
N ARG A 220 -14.65 -36.32 -23.36
CA ARG A 220 -14.33 -37.67 -23.83
C ARG A 220 -13.48 -38.43 -22.80
N ASN A 221 -13.88 -39.65 -22.43
CA ASN A 221 -13.16 -40.56 -21.51
C ASN A 221 -12.96 -40.07 -20.05
N THR A 222 -13.34 -38.86 -19.67
CA THR A 222 -13.14 -38.33 -18.29
C THR A 222 -14.46 -38.24 -17.50
N GLY A 223 -15.57 -38.11 -18.21
CA GLY A 223 -16.90 -37.86 -17.64
C GLY A 223 -17.11 -36.48 -17.00
N LYS A 224 -16.16 -35.57 -17.21
CA LYS A 224 -16.26 -34.18 -16.81
C LYS A 224 -17.30 -33.45 -17.66
N ILE A 225 -18.12 -32.61 -17.03
CA ILE A 225 -19.07 -31.74 -17.71
C ILE A 225 -18.34 -30.42 -18.01
N ILE A 226 -18.12 -30.13 -19.29
CA ILE A 226 -17.35 -28.99 -19.79
C ILE A 226 -18.17 -27.70 -19.70
N LYS A 227 -19.48 -27.80 -19.97
CA LYS A 227 -20.39 -26.66 -20.07
C LYS A 227 -21.74 -26.99 -19.45
N LYS A 228 -22.26 -26.06 -18.64
CA LYS A 228 -23.59 -26.13 -18.06
C LYS A 228 -24.50 -25.16 -18.81
N LYS A 229 -25.29 -25.64 -19.78
CA LYS A 229 -26.23 -24.80 -20.53
C LYS A 229 -27.53 -24.66 -19.73
N MET A 230 -27.83 -23.46 -19.25
CA MET A 230 -29.16 -23.12 -18.73
C MET A 230 -30.07 -22.70 -19.90
N ILE A 231 -31.31 -23.14 -19.88
CA ILE A 231 -32.36 -22.80 -20.85
C ILE A 231 -33.64 -22.39 -20.13
N THR A 232 -34.53 -21.69 -20.83
CA THR A 232 -35.89 -21.40 -20.35
C THR A 232 -36.87 -22.54 -20.68
N LYS A 233 -38.07 -22.50 -20.09
CA LYS A 233 -39.15 -23.47 -20.36
C LYS A 233 -39.58 -23.53 -21.84
N PHE A 234 -39.37 -22.45 -22.59
CA PHE A 234 -39.74 -22.34 -24.01
C PHE A 234 -38.72 -22.98 -24.96
N GLU A 235 -37.53 -23.32 -24.46
CA GLU A 235 -36.41 -23.88 -25.24
C GLU A 235 -36.20 -25.39 -25.00
N ILE A 236 -37.11 -26.04 -24.26
CA ILE A 236 -37.02 -27.47 -23.95
C ILE A 236 -37.15 -28.27 -25.26
N PRO A 237 -36.20 -29.17 -25.59
CA PRO A 237 -36.30 -30.03 -26.76
C PRO A 237 -37.52 -30.95 -26.71
N THR A 238 -38.06 -31.33 -27.87
CA THR A 238 -39.21 -32.25 -27.98
C THR A 238 -38.94 -33.66 -27.47
N SER A 239 -37.67 -34.08 -27.39
CA SER A 239 -37.26 -35.40 -26.92
C SER A 239 -36.14 -35.26 -25.89
N ILE A 240 -36.48 -35.47 -24.62
CA ILE A 240 -35.58 -35.32 -23.48
C ILE A 240 -35.53 -36.57 -22.61
N ILE A 241 -34.48 -36.66 -21.81
CA ILE A 241 -34.43 -37.44 -20.58
C ILE A 241 -34.39 -36.48 -19.39
N ALA A 242 -34.72 -36.96 -18.20
CA ALA A 242 -34.60 -36.20 -16.97
C ALA A 242 -33.83 -37.03 -15.94
N PHE A 243 -33.02 -36.35 -15.14
CA PHE A 243 -32.07 -36.98 -14.21
C PHE A 243 -31.85 -36.10 -12.98
N ASP A 244 -31.24 -36.69 -11.95
CA ASP A 244 -30.72 -36.01 -10.76
C ASP A 244 -29.45 -36.73 -10.28
N GLU A 245 -28.95 -36.38 -9.10
CA GLU A 245 -27.74 -36.97 -8.50
C GLU A 245 -27.79 -38.50 -8.30
N ASN A 246 -28.95 -39.13 -8.42
CA ASN A 246 -29.11 -40.59 -8.30
C ASN A 246 -28.90 -41.33 -9.63
N TYR A 247 -28.56 -40.62 -10.72
CA TYR A 247 -28.36 -41.20 -12.04
C TYR A 247 -26.89 -41.23 -12.46
N VAL A 248 -26.56 -42.22 -13.29
CA VAL A 248 -25.38 -42.22 -14.18
C VAL A 248 -25.90 -42.02 -15.60
N LEU A 249 -25.30 -41.12 -16.37
CA LEU A 249 -25.71 -40.83 -17.74
C LEU A 249 -24.72 -41.45 -18.73
N TYR A 250 -25.18 -42.24 -19.69
CA TYR A 250 -24.31 -42.86 -20.72
C TYR A 250 -24.64 -42.36 -22.13
N SER A 251 -23.61 -42.13 -22.94
CA SER A 251 -23.76 -41.69 -24.33
C SER A 251 -24.33 -42.77 -25.26
N LYS A 252 -25.59 -42.63 -25.68
CA LYS A 252 -26.24 -43.50 -26.67
C LYS A 252 -25.62 -43.35 -28.06
N LEU A 253 -25.31 -42.12 -28.45
CA LEU A 253 -24.75 -41.75 -29.76
C LEU A 253 -23.23 -41.72 -29.71
N ARG A 254 -22.56 -42.13 -30.79
CA ARG A 254 -21.09 -42.16 -30.93
C ARG A 254 -20.38 -42.76 -29.69
N PRO A 255 -20.72 -44.00 -29.26
CA PRO A 255 -20.22 -44.57 -28.01
C PRO A 255 -18.69 -44.68 -27.94
N TYR A 256 -17.99 -44.67 -29.07
CA TYR A 256 -16.52 -44.58 -29.16
C TYR A 256 -15.90 -43.31 -28.52
N LEU A 257 -16.73 -42.31 -28.18
CA LEU A 257 -16.36 -41.14 -27.39
C LEU A 257 -16.33 -41.41 -25.87
N ASN A 258 -16.83 -42.55 -25.41
CA ASN A 258 -16.80 -42.96 -23.99
C ASN A 258 -17.23 -41.82 -23.03
N LYS A 259 -18.35 -41.18 -23.35
CA LYS A 259 -18.93 -40.08 -22.57
C LYS A 259 -19.93 -40.68 -21.59
N VAL A 260 -19.58 -40.62 -20.31
CA VAL A 260 -20.40 -41.05 -19.16
C VAL A 260 -20.39 -39.90 -18.17
N ALA A 261 -21.49 -39.56 -17.51
CA ALA A 261 -21.51 -38.44 -16.54
C ALA A 261 -22.19 -38.83 -15.23
N LEU A 262 -21.68 -38.24 -14.13
CA LEU A 262 -22.31 -38.22 -12.81
C LEU A 262 -22.91 -36.82 -12.59
N PRO A 263 -24.20 -36.59 -12.87
CA PRO A 263 -24.90 -35.40 -12.42
C PRO A 263 -24.78 -35.22 -10.89
N LEU A 264 -24.70 -33.97 -10.46
CA LEU A 264 -24.67 -33.58 -9.03
C LEU A 264 -25.94 -32.83 -8.60
N GLU A 265 -26.89 -32.65 -9.52
CA GLU A 265 -28.13 -31.90 -9.36
C GLU A 265 -29.14 -32.32 -10.43
N GLU A 266 -30.40 -31.89 -10.28
CA GLU A 266 -31.50 -32.18 -11.21
C GLU A 266 -31.44 -31.35 -12.50
N GLY A 267 -31.68 -32.01 -13.64
CA GLY A 267 -31.69 -31.40 -14.97
C GLY A 267 -32.30 -32.30 -16.05
N ILE A 268 -32.27 -31.80 -17.29
CA ILE A 268 -32.68 -32.55 -18.47
C ILE A 268 -31.51 -32.82 -19.40
N GLY A 269 -31.57 -33.94 -20.13
CA GLY A 269 -30.62 -34.30 -21.17
C GLY A 269 -31.31 -34.51 -22.50
N THR A 270 -30.57 -34.46 -23.61
CA THR A 270 -31.12 -34.91 -24.89
C THR A 270 -31.31 -36.43 -24.90
N SER A 271 -32.21 -36.95 -25.73
CA SER A 271 -32.48 -38.40 -25.85
C SER A 271 -31.34 -39.23 -26.48
N GLU A 272 -30.19 -38.60 -26.74
CA GLU A 272 -28.91 -39.26 -27.05
C GLU A 272 -28.08 -39.59 -25.80
N LEU A 273 -28.59 -39.27 -24.61
CA LEU A 273 -28.13 -39.75 -23.32
C LEU A 273 -29.07 -40.85 -22.81
N ILE A 274 -28.51 -41.85 -22.13
CA ILE A 274 -29.22 -42.92 -21.46
C ILE A 274 -29.20 -42.62 -19.96
N PRO A 275 -30.36 -42.41 -19.30
CA PRO A 275 -30.42 -42.33 -17.86
C PRO A 275 -30.29 -43.74 -17.27
N ILE A 276 -29.40 -43.93 -16.31
CA ILE A 276 -29.17 -45.21 -15.63
C ILE A 276 -29.23 -44.95 -14.13
N ARG A 277 -30.32 -45.37 -13.48
CA ARG A 277 -30.46 -45.28 -12.02
C ARG A 277 -30.05 -46.62 -11.41
N PRO A 278 -28.91 -46.74 -10.70
CA PRO A 278 -28.57 -47.97 -9.98
C PRO A 278 -29.65 -48.32 -8.95
N ARG A 279 -29.79 -49.62 -8.69
CA ARG A 279 -30.58 -50.14 -7.55
C ARG A 279 -29.70 -50.19 -6.29
N ASP A 280 -30.31 -50.41 -5.14
CA ASP A 280 -29.66 -50.31 -3.82
C ASP A 280 -28.43 -51.24 -3.63
N GLU A 281 -28.33 -52.33 -4.40
CA GLU A 281 -27.17 -53.23 -4.44
C GLU A 281 -25.96 -52.69 -5.25
N VAL A 282 -26.07 -51.50 -5.85
CA VAL A 282 -25.02 -50.86 -6.69
C VAL A 282 -24.74 -49.43 -6.28
N ASN A 283 -23.48 -49.11 -5.98
CA ASN A 283 -23.03 -47.75 -5.79
C ASN A 283 -22.87 -47.02 -7.15
N ARG A 284 -23.40 -45.80 -7.28
CA ARG A 284 -23.33 -45.00 -8.52
C ARG A 284 -21.89 -44.73 -9.01
N ILE A 285 -20.93 -44.54 -8.10
CA ILE A 285 -19.52 -44.24 -8.43
C ILE A 285 -18.82 -45.51 -8.92
N TYR A 286 -19.15 -46.67 -8.34
CA TYR A 286 -18.70 -47.96 -8.87
C TYR A 286 -19.23 -48.19 -10.29
N LEU A 287 -20.54 -48.02 -10.50
CA LEU A 287 -21.18 -48.18 -11.81
C LEU A 287 -20.62 -47.22 -12.88
N PHE A 288 -20.34 -45.97 -12.52
CA PHE A 288 -19.66 -45.01 -13.40
C PHE A 288 -18.29 -45.54 -13.86
N ASN A 289 -17.46 -46.04 -12.94
CA ASN A 289 -16.14 -46.57 -13.28
C ASN A 289 -16.22 -47.83 -14.15
N VAL A 290 -17.18 -48.74 -13.88
CA VAL A 290 -17.48 -49.88 -14.76
C VAL A 290 -17.80 -49.40 -16.17
N LEU A 291 -18.75 -48.48 -16.32
CA LEU A 291 -19.25 -48.02 -17.62
C LEU A 291 -18.18 -47.26 -18.43
N THR A 292 -17.26 -46.53 -17.76
CA THR A 292 -16.14 -45.86 -18.42
C THR A 292 -14.98 -46.79 -18.83
N SER A 293 -14.99 -48.07 -18.43
CA SER A 293 -13.89 -49.00 -18.67
C SER A 293 -13.67 -49.34 -20.15
N GLU A 294 -12.42 -49.60 -20.54
CA GLU A 294 -12.09 -49.94 -21.93
C GLU A 294 -12.74 -51.25 -22.41
N SER A 295 -12.96 -52.21 -21.52
CA SER A 295 -13.60 -53.48 -21.90
C SER A 295 -15.08 -53.26 -22.24
N VAL A 296 -15.82 -52.48 -21.45
CA VAL A 296 -17.19 -52.04 -21.78
C VAL A 296 -17.21 -51.24 -23.09
N LEU A 297 -16.30 -50.29 -23.27
CA LEU A 297 -16.19 -49.53 -24.52
C LEU A 297 -15.91 -50.43 -25.74
N LYS A 298 -15.02 -51.42 -25.61
CA LYS A 298 -14.67 -52.37 -26.68
C LYS A 298 -15.84 -53.29 -27.02
N PHE A 299 -16.56 -53.78 -26.01
CA PHE A 299 -17.78 -54.56 -26.20
C PHE A 299 -18.85 -53.75 -26.95
N LEU A 300 -19.18 -52.56 -26.46
CA LEU A 300 -20.26 -51.72 -27.01
C LEU A 300 -19.96 -51.21 -28.43
N LYS A 301 -18.69 -51.00 -28.80
CA LYS A 301 -18.29 -50.69 -30.19
C LYS A 301 -18.74 -51.76 -31.19
N THR A 302 -18.92 -53.02 -30.77
CA THR A 302 -19.41 -54.11 -31.63
C THR A 302 -20.93 -54.21 -31.70
N LYS A 303 -21.67 -53.41 -30.90
CA LYS A 303 -23.12 -53.47 -30.70
C LYS A 303 -23.78 -52.12 -31.00
N VAL A 304 -23.47 -51.59 -32.18
CA VAL A 304 -23.97 -50.29 -32.68
C VAL A 304 -24.75 -50.43 -33.98
N SER A 305 -25.70 -49.53 -34.20
CA SER A 305 -26.45 -49.36 -35.45
C SER A 305 -26.13 -48.02 -36.12
N GLY A 306 -26.02 -48.03 -37.46
CA GLY A 306 -25.78 -46.85 -38.29
C GLY A 306 -24.30 -46.53 -38.53
N ALA A 307 -23.89 -46.36 -39.80
CA ALA A 307 -22.48 -46.19 -40.18
C ALA A 307 -21.90 -44.80 -39.85
N LYS A 308 -22.61 -43.71 -40.19
CA LYS A 308 -22.10 -42.32 -40.06
C LYS A 308 -22.28 -41.74 -38.65
N MET A 309 -23.29 -42.20 -37.91
CA MET A 309 -23.64 -41.74 -36.56
C MET A 309 -24.07 -42.95 -35.72
N PRO A 310 -23.12 -43.81 -35.31
CA PRO A 310 -23.43 -45.07 -34.65
C PRO A 310 -24.11 -44.83 -33.30
N ARG A 311 -25.22 -45.52 -33.06
CA ARG A 311 -25.94 -45.53 -31.78
C ARG A 311 -25.90 -46.91 -31.15
N ILE A 312 -25.91 -46.98 -29.83
CA ILE A 312 -25.98 -48.25 -29.09
C ILE A 312 -27.36 -48.89 -29.28
N ILE A 313 -27.35 -50.20 -29.51
CA ILE A 313 -28.57 -51.02 -29.50
C ILE A 313 -29.00 -51.24 -28.05
N MET A 314 -30.14 -50.67 -27.65
CA MET A 314 -30.57 -50.67 -26.23
C MET A 314 -30.79 -52.06 -25.64
N SER A 315 -31.21 -53.05 -26.43
CA SER A 315 -31.34 -54.45 -25.96
C SER A 315 -30.00 -55.05 -25.54
N ASP A 316 -28.93 -54.70 -26.25
CA ASP A 316 -27.59 -55.23 -26.00
C ASP A 316 -26.92 -54.50 -24.84
N PHE A 317 -27.18 -53.20 -24.70
CA PHE A 317 -26.76 -52.40 -23.55
C PHE A 317 -27.38 -52.91 -22.23
N LYS A 318 -28.70 -53.18 -22.25
CA LYS A 318 -29.43 -53.75 -21.10
C LYS A 318 -28.90 -55.13 -20.67
N LYS A 319 -28.46 -55.93 -21.66
CA LYS A 319 -27.88 -57.27 -21.49
C LYS A 319 -26.36 -57.28 -21.26
N LEU A 320 -25.74 -56.12 -21.02
CA LEU A 320 -24.34 -56.06 -20.59
C LEU A 320 -24.20 -56.79 -19.25
N LYS A 321 -23.36 -57.84 -19.20
CA LYS A 321 -22.99 -58.52 -17.95
C LYS A 321 -21.91 -57.71 -17.24
N ILE A 322 -22.13 -57.45 -15.95
CA ILE A 322 -21.26 -56.64 -15.10
C ILE A 322 -20.96 -57.45 -13.84
N SER A 323 -19.68 -57.47 -13.42
CA SER A 323 -19.28 -57.97 -12.12
C SER A 323 -19.94 -57.18 -10.98
N LEU A 324 -20.46 -57.86 -9.98
CA LEU A 324 -21.14 -57.27 -8.83
C LEU A 324 -20.41 -57.66 -7.53
N PRO A 325 -19.33 -56.94 -7.17
CA PRO A 325 -18.71 -57.06 -5.85
C PRO A 325 -19.68 -56.56 -4.76
N GLY A 326 -19.53 -57.04 -3.52
CA GLY A 326 -20.41 -56.65 -2.41
C GLY A 326 -20.47 -55.13 -2.18
N ILE A 327 -21.66 -54.59 -1.90
CA ILE A 327 -21.93 -53.15 -1.78
C ILE A 327 -20.99 -52.42 -0.79
N LYS A 328 -20.52 -53.10 0.26
CA LYS A 328 -19.53 -52.57 1.22
C LYS A 328 -18.20 -52.20 0.54
N LEU A 329 -17.68 -53.05 -0.35
CA LEU A 329 -16.45 -52.79 -1.12
C LEU A 329 -16.67 -51.70 -2.18
N GLN A 330 -17.86 -51.68 -2.81
CA GLN A 330 -18.23 -50.61 -3.73
C GLN A 330 -18.26 -49.24 -3.03
N ASN A 331 -18.78 -49.19 -1.79
CA ASN A 331 -18.83 -47.99 -0.96
C ASN A 331 -17.42 -47.56 -0.48
N GLU A 332 -16.56 -48.49 -0.08
CA GLU A 332 -15.15 -48.19 0.26
C GLU A 332 -14.42 -47.52 -0.92
N PHE A 333 -14.60 -48.05 -2.14
CA PHE A 333 -14.08 -47.42 -3.35
C PHE A 333 -14.71 -46.05 -3.62
N ALA A 334 -16.01 -45.89 -3.41
CA ALA A 334 -16.71 -44.61 -3.59
C ALA A 334 -16.21 -43.52 -2.61
N GLU A 335 -15.93 -43.89 -1.35
CA GLU A 335 -15.29 -43.01 -0.37
C GLU A 335 -13.86 -42.63 -0.79
N PHE A 336 -13.09 -43.60 -1.30
CA PHE A 336 -11.76 -43.34 -1.84
C PHE A 336 -11.80 -42.34 -3.00
N VAL A 337 -12.67 -42.55 -4.00
CA VAL A 337 -12.87 -41.61 -5.12
C VAL A 337 -13.27 -40.23 -4.60
N THR A 338 -14.18 -40.15 -3.63
CA THR A 338 -14.61 -38.88 -3.02
C THR A 338 -13.43 -38.13 -2.34
N LYS A 339 -12.51 -38.85 -1.69
CA LYS A 339 -11.27 -38.27 -1.12
C LYS A 339 -10.33 -37.76 -2.22
N ILE A 340 -10.18 -38.52 -3.32
CA ILE A 340 -9.37 -38.12 -4.48
C ILE A 340 -9.97 -36.89 -5.16
N ASP A 341 -11.28 -36.82 -5.37
CA ASP A 341 -11.93 -35.67 -6.01
C ASP A 341 -11.80 -34.39 -5.19
N LYS A 342 -11.84 -34.48 -3.84
CA LYS A 342 -11.51 -33.34 -2.95
C LYS A 342 -10.06 -32.86 -3.14
N LEU A 343 -9.10 -33.78 -3.27
CA LEU A 343 -7.71 -33.43 -3.55
C LEU A 343 -7.53 -32.84 -4.96
N LYS A 344 -8.20 -33.39 -5.97
CA LYS A 344 -8.22 -32.84 -7.33
C LYS A 344 -8.81 -31.44 -7.35
N PHE A 345 -9.90 -31.18 -6.63
CA PHE A 345 -10.47 -29.85 -6.49
C PHE A 345 -9.45 -28.87 -5.92
N LEU A 346 -8.83 -29.21 -4.77
CA LEU A 346 -7.79 -28.40 -4.14
C LEU A 346 -6.62 -28.09 -5.11
N TYR A 347 -6.09 -29.10 -5.81
CA TYR A 347 -5.00 -28.88 -6.78
C TYR A 347 -5.45 -28.05 -7.99
N ASN A 348 -6.70 -28.14 -8.44
CA ASN A 348 -7.23 -27.27 -9.49
C ASN A 348 -7.39 -25.82 -9.01
N SER A 349 -7.84 -25.59 -7.78
CA SER A 349 -7.90 -24.23 -7.19
C SER A 349 -6.51 -23.62 -7.02
N ILE A 350 -5.52 -24.41 -6.58
CA ILE A 350 -4.11 -23.99 -6.48
C ILE A 350 -3.53 -23.68 -7.88
N LEU A 351 -3.84 -24.50 -8.88
CA LEU A 351 -3.44 -24.27 -10.27
C LEU A 351 -4.04 -22.95 -10.81
N ASP A 352 -5.31 -22.69 -10.52
CA ASP A 352 -6.01 -21.47 -10.91
C ASP A 352 -5.40 -20.23 -10.24
N PHE A 353 -5.08 -20.33 -8.94
CA PHE A 353 -4.35 -19.30 -8.20
C PHE A 353 -3.00 -19.00 -8.85
N PHE A 354 -2.17 -20.00 -9.15
CA PHE A 354 -0.86 -19.76 -9.76
C PHE A 354 -0.94 -19.22 -11.20
N VAL A 355 -1.92 -19.65 -12.00
CA VAL A 355 -2.14 -19.08 -13.35
C VAL A 355 -2.61 -17.63 -13.27
N ASN A 356 -3.52 -17.31 -12.35
CA ASN A 356 -3.93 -15.93 -12.10
C ASN A 356 -2.78 -15.11 -11.50
N LEU A 357 -1.92 -15.69 -10.66
CA LEU A 357 -0.71 -15.05 -10.14
C LEU A 357 0.31 -14.79 -11.25
N LEU A 358 0.53 -15.69 -12.21
CA LEU A 358 1.40 -15.41 -13.37
C LEU A 358 0.88 -14.24 -14.20
N ARG A 359 -0.43 -14.18 -14.45
CA ARG A 359 -1.05 -13.05 -15.18
C ARG A 359 -1.00 -11.76 -14.39
N LYS A 360 -1.25 -11.84 -13.08
CA LYS A 360 -1.17 -10.72 -12.16
C LYS A 360 0.26 -10.22 -12.12
N LEU A 361 1.27 -11.08 -11.91
CA LEU A 361 2.69 -10.74 -12.01
C LEU A 361 3.07 -10.20 -13.38
N ILE A 362 2.63 -10.74 -14.52
CA ILE A 362 2.98 -10.14 -15.82
C ILE A 362 2.30 -8.77 -16.02
N LYS A 363 1.15 -8.51 -15.37
CA LYS A 363 0.46 -7.20 -15.29
C LYS A 363 0.90 -6.29 -14.13
N GLU A 364 1.60 -6.80 -13.12
CA GLU A 364 1.97 -6.08 -11.90
C GLU A 364 3.48 -5.96 -11.74
N VAL A 365 4.29 -6.81 -12.35
CA VAL A 365 5.65 -6.47 -12.80
C VAL A 365 5.55 -5.39 -13.87
N LEU A 366 4.44 -5.29 -14.61
CA LEU A 366 4.10 -4.10 -15.40
C LEU A 366 3.96 -2.85 -14.51
N PHE A 367 3.26 -2.95 -13.36
CA PHE A 367 3.10 -1.86 -12.39
C PHE A 367 4.35 -1.61 -11.54
N PHE A 368 5.12 -2.65 -11.23
CA PHE A 368 6.32 -2.63 -10.40
C PHE A 368 7.55 -2.26 -11.24
N LEU A 369 7.52 -2.45 -12.57
CA LEU A 369 8.49 -1.88 -13.52
C LEU A 369 8.04 -0.57 -14.14
N THR A 370 6.75 -0.19 -14.17
CA THR A 370 6.45 1.24 -14.29
C THR A 370 6.79 1.96 -13.00
N PHE A 371 6.54 1.37 -11.83
CA PHE A 371 7.04 1.89 -10.55
C PHE A 371 8.56 1.90 -10.51
N LEU A 372 9.29 0.86 -10.97
CA LEU A 372 10.76 0.86 -11.03
C LEU A 372 11.31 1.71 -12.17
N MET A 373 10.63 1.93 -13.31
CA MET A 373 11.09 2.86 -14.37
C MET A 373 10.75 4.31 -14.06
N ILE A 374 9.62 4.56 -13.40
CA ILE A 374 9.33 5.85 -12.77
C ILE A 374 10.37 6.03 -11.67
N SER A 375 10.60 5.03 -10.81
CA SER A 375 11.59 5.10 -9.74
C SER A 375 13.02 5.10 -10.25
N ALA A 376 13.34 4.67 -11.47
CA ALA A 376 14.70 4.61 -12.07
C ALA A 376 15.01 5.77 -13.00
N ASN A 377 14.04 6.35 -13.71
CA ASN A 377 14.21 7.72 -14.20
C ASN A 377 14.21 8.70 -13.03
N ILE A 378 13.47 8.43 -11.95
CA ILE A 378 13.71 9.07 -10.66
C ILE A 378 15.10 8.67 -10.13
N ARG A 379 15.56 7.40 -10.17
CA ARG A 379 16.87 6.93 -9.68
C ARG A 379 18.06 7.32 -10.54
N LEU A 380 17.89 7.91 -11.73
CA LEU A 380 18.99 8.47 -12.52
C LEU A 380 19.03 10.00 -12.36
N ASN A 381 17.86 10.64 -12.33
CA ASN A 381 17.71 11.98 -11.75
C ASN A 381 18.06 11.99 -10.24
N ILE A 382 18.27 10.80 -9.65
CA ILE A 382 18.74 10.59 -8.28
C ILE A 382 20.11 9.85 -8.26
N GLU A 383 20.63 9.13 -9.25
CA GLU A 383 22.09 8.86 -9.29
C GLU A 383 22.88 10.18 -9.47
N LEU A 384 22.16 11.24 -9.85
CA LEU A 384 22.55 12.64 -9.79
C LEU A 384 22.09 13.41 -8.51
N ALA A 385 21.13 12.90 -7.73
CA ALA A 385 20.55 13.54 -6.52
C ALA A 385 20.31 12.61 -5.28
N GLU A 386 20.95 11.42 -5.21
CA GLU A 386 21.17 10.43 -4.12
C GLU A 386 22.63 10.57 -3.69
N ARG A 387 23.52 10.92 -4.64
CA ARG A 387 24.71 11.75 -4.33
C ARG A 387 24.36 13.06 -3.62
N GLU A 388 23.10 13.52 -3.70
CA GLU A 388 22.54 14.63 -2.91
C GLU A 388 21.46 14.18 -1.90
N LYS A 389 21.16 12.88 -1.79
CA LYS A 389 20.15 12.32 -0.87
C LYS A 389 20.57 11.00 -0.21
N GLU A 390 21.32 11.16 0.86
CA GLU A 390 20.87 10.55 2.12
C GLU A 390 19.52 11.19 2.55
N MET A 391 18.88 10.73 3.62
CA MET A 391 17.94 11.64 4.29
C MET A 391 18.78 12.80 4.83
N LYS A 392 18.84 13.95 4.12
CA LYS A 392 19.56 15.14 4.63
C LYS A 392 18.93 15.47 5.96
N TYR A 393 19.63 15.11 7.02
CA TYR A 393 19.33 15.56 8.36
C TYR A 393 19.51 17.06 8.35
N TYR A 394 18.41 17.80 8.55
CA TYR A 394 18.44 19.25 8.60
C TYR A 394 18.87 19.64 10.01
N ARG A 395 20.05 20.26 10.09
CA ARG A 395 20.63 20.75 11.33
C ARG A 395 19.60 21.58 12.10
N ARG A 396 19.46 21.27 13.39
CA ARG A 396 18.62 21.98 14.33
C ARG A 396 19.48 22.93 15.14
N SER A 397 19.09 24.18 15.27
CA SER A 397 19.96 25.16 15.93
C SER A 397 20.19 24.84 17.42
N ILE A 398 19.24 24.12 18.05
CA ILE A 398 19.31 23.66 19.45
C ILE A 398 20.34 22.52 19.71
N GLU A 399 20.97 21.92 18.69
CA GLU A 399 21.88 20.78 18.85
C GLU A 399 23.01 21.01 19.87
N GLN A 400 23.62 22.19 19.83
CA GLN A 400 24.70 22.54 20.76
C GLN A 400 24.20 22.56 22.20
N VAL A 401 23.05 23.20 22.43
CA VAL A 401 22.39 23.30 23.75
C VAL A 401 21.98 21.91 24.27
N ILE A 402 21.56 21.00 23.39
CA ILE A 402 21.26 19.61 23.77
C ILE A 402 22.51 18.92 24.32
N ASN A 403 23.67 19.10 23.69
CA ASN A 403 24.94 18.55 24.18
C ASN A 403 25.37 19.18 25.51
N GLU A 404 25.27 20.51 25.64
CA GLU A 404 25.57 21.23 26.88
C GLU A 404 24.67 20.79 28.06
N TYR A 405 23.38 20.54 27.80
CA TYR A 405 22.45 20.04 28.82
C TYR A 405 22.70 18.58 29.18
N LYS A 406 23.04 17.74 28.20
CA LYS A 406 23.42 16.33 28.40
C LYS A 406 24.61 16.21 29.36
N GLU A 407 25.56 17.15 29.30
CA GLU A 407 26.74 17.16 30.20
C GLU A 407 26.46 17.71 31.61
N GLN A 408 25.27 18.28 31.87
CA GLN A 408 24.91 18.93 33.15
C GLN A 408 23.78 18.22 33.92
N PHE A 409 23.00 17.38 33.26
CA PHE A 409 21.84 16.72 33.85
C PHE A 409 21.86 15.20 33.57
N PRO A 410 21.61 14.34 34.57
CA PRO A 410 21.56 12.88 34.39
C PRO A 410 20.36 12.41 33.58
N ILE A 411 19.35 13.26 33.43
CA ILE A 411 18.21 13.05 32.55
C ILE A 411 18.01 14.30 31.69
N LEU A 412 17.92 14.16 30.37
CA LEU A 412 17.52 15.23 29.46
C LEU A 412 16.18 14.90 28.80
N LEU A 413 15.20 15.78 28.96
CA LEU A 413 13.87 15.64 28.37
C LEU A 413 13.64 16.70 27.29
N LEU A 414 13.47 16.26 26.05
CA LEU A 414 13.08 17.11 24.92
C LEU A 414 11.56 17.03 24.67
N THR A 415 10.87 18.14 24.89
CA THR A 415 9.42 18.27 24.66
C THR A 415 9.11 19.16 23.46
N GLY A 416 7.83 19.32 23.12
CA GLY A 416 7.36 20.20 22.05
C GLY A 416 6.28 19.55 21.17
N PRO A 417 5.73 20.27 20.17
CA PRO A 417 4.60 19.80 19.37
C PRO A 417 4.86 18.47 18.63
N ARG A 418 3.80 17.82 18.15
CA ARG A 418 3.95 16.62 17.29
C ARG A 418 4.59 16.96 15.95
N GLN A 419 5.28 15.98 15.38
CA GLN A 419 5.90 16.02 14.05
C GLN A 419 7.02 17.07 13.83
N VAL A 420 7.46 17.79 14.87
CA VAL A 420 8.59 18.74 14.80
C VAL A 420 10.00 18.11 14.75
N GLY A 421 10.11 16.78 14.71
CA GLY A 421 11.39 16.06 14.51
C GLY A 421 12.17 15.62 15.76
N LYS A 422 11.59 15.69 16.98
CA LYS A 422 12.28 15.33 18.25
C LYS A 422 13.00 13.97 18.21
N SER A 423 12.28 12.92 17.81
CA SER A 423 12.79 11.55 17.76
C SER A 423 13.89 11.38 16.69
N THR A 424 13.81 12.14 15.60
CA THR A 424 14.84 12.17 14.55
C THR A 424 16.10 12.85 15.05
N LEU A 425 15.97 14.00 15.72
CA LEU A 425 17.07 14.77 16.31
C LEU A 425 17.87 13.92 17.32
N PHE A 426 17.19 13.26 18.26
CA PHE A 426 17.87 12.39 19.23
C PHE A 426 18.48 11.13 18.60
N LYS A 427 17.86 10.55 17.56
CA LYS A 427 18.49 9.44 16.83
C LYS A 427 19.77 9.87 16.14
N GLU A 428 19.74 10.98 15.40
CA GLU A 428 20.90 11.35 14.58
C GLU A 428 22.09 11.78 15.44
N LEU A 429 21.85 12.58 16.49
CA LEU A 429 22.92 13.01 17.39
C LEU A 429 23.57 11.87 18.18
N PHE A 430 22.81 10.82 18.52
CA PHE A 430 23.18 9.92 19.63
C PHE A 430 23.08 8.42 19.35
N ARG A 431 22.74 7.98 18.12
CA ARG A 431 22.57 6.55 17.78
C ARG A 431 23.75 5.63 18.10
N GLU A 432 24.98 6.16 18.09
CA GLU A 432 26.20 5.39 18.33
C GLU A 432 26.54 5.26 19.84
N GLU A 433 26.01 6.15 20.69
CA GLU A 433 26.28 6.18 22.15
C GLU A 433 25.09 5.65 22.97
N TYR A 434 23.85 5.78 22.46
CA TYR A 434 22.63 5.46 23.20
C TYR A 434 21.79 4.38 22.54
N LYS A 435 21.29 3.47 23.37
CA LYS A 435 20.30 2.48 22.93
C LYS A 435 18.92 3.12 22.84
N TYR A 436 18.35 3.14 21.65
CA TYR A 436 17.05 3.77 21.39
C TYR A 436 15.89 2.81 21.64
N PHE A 437 14.89 3.30 22.38
CA PHE A 437 13.65 2.64 22.75
C PHE A 437 12.47 3.57 22.47
N SER A 438 11.39 3.06 21.85
CA SER A 438 10.18 3.84 21.52
C SER A 438 8.93 3.23 22.13
N LEU A 439 8.18 4.03 22.89
CA LEU A 439 6.94 3.58 23.52
C LEU A 439 5.73 3.60 22.58
N ASP A 440 5.93 3.85 21.28
CA ASP A 440 4.97 3.47 20.24
C ASP A 440 4.91 1.94 20.04
N ASP A 441 5.94 1.19 20.48
CA ASP A 441 5.86 -0.28 20.56
C ASP A 441 4.99 -0.69 21.77
N PRO A 442 3.83 -1.35 21.55
CA PRO A 442 2.93 -1.73 22.64
C PRO A 442 3.53 -2.76 23.59
N ILE A 443 4.42 -3.65 23.12
CA ILE A 443 5.06 -4.68 23.95
C ILE A 443 6.05 -4.03 24.91
N LEU A 444 6.88 -3.11 24.39
CA LEU A 444 7.83 -2.38 25.21
C LEU A 444 7.14 -1.46 26.22
N LYS A 445 6.07 -0.76 25.79
CA LYS A 445 5.22 0.03 26.68
C LYS A 445 4.65 -0.83 27.80
N GLU A 446 4.06 -1.97 27.49
CA GLU A 446 3.50 -2.89 28.49
C GLU A 446 4.59 -3.40 29.46
N GLN A 447 5.78 -3.74 28.96
CA GLN A 447 6.92 -4.15 29.78
C GLN A 447 7.31 -3.07 30.80
N ILE A 448 7.41 -1.80 30.39
CA ILE A 448 7.82 -0.69 31.28
C ILE A 448 6.68 -0.28 32.23
N VAL A 449 5.42 -0.41 31.81
CA VAL A 449 4.26 -0.17 32.69
C VAL A 449 4.18 -1.23 33.79
N ASN A 450 4.40 -2.51 33.46
CA ASN A 450 4.26 -3.63 34.39
C ASN A 450 5.50 -3.83 35.29
N ASP A 451 6.72 -3.78 34.74
CA ASP A 451 7.97 -3.92 35.51
C ASP A 451 9.10 -3.00 34.98
N PRO A 452 9.05 -1.70 35.32
CA PRO A 452 10.09 -0.74 34.93
C PRO A 452 11.45 -1.06 35.56
N ARG A 453 11.48 -1.78 36.71
CA ARG A 453 12.73 -2.16 37.38
C ARG A 453 13.45 -3.24 36.59
N LEU A 454 12.73 -4.25 36.08
CA LEU A 454 13.28 -5.28 35.21
C LEU A 454 13.74 -4.69 33.87
N PHE A 455 12.99 -3.73 33.30
CA PHE A 455 13.43 -3.02 32.10
C PHE A 455 14.80 -2.33 32.30
N LEU A 456 14.97 -1.54 33.36
CA LEU A 456 16.26 -0.88 33.65
C LEU A 456 17.37 -1.87 34.07
N LYS A 457 17.02 -3.03 34.63
CA LYS A 457 17.99 -4.09 34.92
C LYS A 457 18.51 -4.78 33.64
N ASN A 458 17.65 -4.92 32.63
CA ASN A 458 18.00 -5.54 31.35
C ASN A 458 18.69 -4.58 30.37
N ASN A 459 18.68 -3.27 30.66
CA ASN A 459 19.29 -2.22 29.86
C ASN A 459 20.07 -1.26 30.79
N PRO A 460 21.21 -1.70 31.38
CA PRO A 460 22.03 -0.88 32.28
C PRO A 460 22.79 0.26 31.59
N GLU A 461 22.90 0.24 30.26
CA GLU A 461 23.54 1.25 29.43
C GLU A 461 22.76 2.58 29.30
N LYS A 462 23.37 3.58 28.66
CA LYS A 462 22.76 4.86 28.29
C LYS A 462 21.58 4.68 27.33
N LEU A 463 20.41 5.26 27.65
CA LEU A 463 19.16 5.03 26.91
C LEU A 463 18.55 6.30 26.31
N ILE A 464 17.99 6.19 25.11
CA ILE A 464 16.96 7.12 24.60
C ILE A 464 15.59 6.47 24.78
N ILE A 465 14.67 7.13 25.48
CA ILE A 465 13.28 6.68 25.69
C ILE A 465 12.32 7.67 25.02
N ASP A 466 11.80 7.29 23.85
CA ASP A 466 10.98 8.11 22.97
C ASP A 466 9.48 7.94 23.26
N GLU A 467 8.73 9.06 23.24
CA GLU A 467 7.32 9.16 23.68
C GLU A 467 7.09 8.67 25.14
N VAL A 468 7.98 9.08 26.06
CA VAL A 468 8.01 8.60 27.46
C VAL A 468 6.71 8.85 28.25
N GLN A 469 5.85 9.78 27.80
CA GLN A 469 4.55 10.04 28.44
C GLN A 469 3.63 8.80 28.50
N TYR A 470 3.88 7.77 27.68
CA TYR A 470 3.07 6.55 27.67
C TYR A 470 3.39 5.56 28.81
N ALA A 471 4.51 5.72 29.51
CA ALA A 471 4.88 4.90 30.66
C ALA A 471 5.49 5.75 31.81
N PRO A 472 4.71 6.67 32.42
CA PRO A 472 5.20 7.54 33.50
C PRO A 472 5.59 6.78 34.77
N SER A 473 5.21 5.50 34.89
CA SER A 473 5.65 4.57 35.92
C SER A 473 7.17 4.39 36.00
N ILE A 474 7.92 4.74 34.94
CA ILE A 474 9.38 4.60 34.93
C ILE A 474 10.10 5.68 35.76
N PHE A 475 9.52 6.87 35.93
CA PHE A 475 10.23 8.02 36.52
C PHE A 475 10.75 7.76 37.94
N PRO A 476 10.02 7.11 38.87
CA PRO A 476 10.55 6.79 40.20
C PRO A 476 11.79 5.89 40.15
N TYR A 477 11.87 5.00 39.16
CA TYR A 477 12.98 4.07 38.99
C TYR A 477 14.19 4.73 38.32
N LEU A 478 13.97 5.63 37.34
CA LEU A 478 15.04 6.50 36.81
C LEU A 478 15.63 7.36 37.93
N LYS A 479 14.78 7.96 38.78
CA LYS A 479 15.21 8.72 39.96
C LYS A 479 16.09 7.87 40.89
N MET A 480 15.64 6.68 41.27
CA MET A 480 16.42 5.75 42.10
C MET A 480 17.76 5.41 41.46
N LYS A 481 17.79 5.13 40.15
CA LYS A 481 19.03 4.80 39.43
C LYS A 481 20.04 5.95 39.41
N VAL A 482 19.57 7.17 39.17
CA VAL A 482 20.38 8.39 39.19
C VAL A 482 20.87 8.72 40.61
N ASP A 483 20.06 8.46 41.63
CA ASP A 483 20.44 8.66 43.04
C ASP A 483 21.45 7.59 43.53
N GLU A 484 21.41 6.37 42.98
CA GLU A 484 22.38 5.29 43.25
C GLU A 484 23.75 5.56 42.63
N ASN A 485 23.79 5.99 41.36
CA ASN A 485 25.02 6.28 40.62
C ASN A 485 24.76 7.43 39.63
N ARG A 486 25.13 8.65 40.02
CA ARG A 486 24.90 9.83 39.20
C ARG A 486 25.95 9.94 38.09
N GLU A 487 25.52 9.66 36.88
CA GLU A 487 26.24 9.99 35.64
C GLU A 487 25.37 10.99 34.86
N ASP A 488 25.93 12.14 34.49
CA ASP A 488 25.21 13.13 33.70
C ASP A 488 25.05 12.63 32.24
N GLY A 489 23.88 12.89 31.64
CA GLY A 489 23.49 12.36 30.34
C GLY A 489 23.00 10.92 30.32
N MET A 490 22.86 10.22 31.44
CA MET A 490 22.50 8.79 31.49
C MET A 490 21.21 8.44 30.70
N TYR A 491 20.18 9.28 30.77
CA TYR A 491 18.89 9.04 30.14
C TYR A 491 18.43 10.23 29.29
N LEU A 492 18.24 10.00 27.99
CA LEU A 492 17.61 10.96 27.07
C LEU A 492 16.15 10.56 26.88
N MET A 493 15.23 11.51 26.94
CA MET A 493 13.80 11.24 26.80
C MET A 493 13.13 12.22 25.84
N THR A 494 12.12 11.78 25.10
CA THR A 494 11.25 12.68 24.34
C THR A 494 9.81 12.57 24.82
N GLY A 495 9.02 13.63 24.59
CA GLY A 495 7.57 13.48 24.64
C GLY A 495 6.82 14.58 23.92
N SER A 496 5.73 14.21 23.23
CA SER A 496 4.84 15.17 22.55
C SER A 496 3.71 15.72 23.43
N GLN A 497 3.37 15.04 24.53
CA GLN A 497 2.31 15.47 25.46
C GLN A 497 2.88 16.17 26.70
N ALA A 498 3.51 17.32 26.50
CA ALA A 498 4.17 18.09 27.57
C ALA A 498 3.26 18.32 28.81
N PHE A 499 1.96 18.55 28.63
CA PHE A 499 1.04 18.84 29.75
C PHE A 499 0.91 17.71 30.78
N VAL A 500 0.70 16.45 30.35
CA VAL A 500 0.68 15.30 31.30
C VAL A 500 2.09 14.95 31.77
N LEU A 501 3.07 15.05 30.87
CA LEU A 501 4.45 14.68 31.16
C LEU A 501 5.05 15.54 32.28
N MET A 502 4.89 16.86 32.19
CA MET A 502 5.44 17.81 33.15
C MET A 502 4.93 17.60 34.58
N LYS A 503 3.69 17.09 34.77
CA LYS A 503 3.17 16.79 36.11
C LYS A 503 4.02 15.72 36.81
N ASN A 504 4.13 14.54 36.17
CA ASN A 504 4.84 13.41 36.75
C ASN A 504 6.36 13.68 36.87
N VAL A 505 6.93 14.40 35.90
CA VAL A 505 8.34 14.82 35.89
C VAL A 505 8.64 15.80 37.03
N SER A 506 7.79 16.81 37.26
CA SER A 506 7.97 17.76 38.37
C SER A 506 7.84 17.11 39.75
N GLU A 507 6.93 16.14 39.89
CA GLU A 507 6.74 15.39 41.16
C GLU A 507 7.91 14.45 41.47
N THR A 508 8.60 13.92 40.45
CA THR A 508 9.54 12.78 40.63
C THR A 508 11.00 13.09 40.31
N LEU A 509 11.27 13.87 39.26
CA LEU A 509 12.60 14.09 38.68
C LEU A 509 13.17 15.50 38.93
N ALA A 510 12.52 16.30 39.77
CA ALA A 510 13.00 17.64 40.14
C ALA A 510 14.49 17.62 40.56
N GLY A 511 15.27 18.55 40.01
CA GLY A 511 16.72 18.68 40.23
C GLY A 511 17.59 17.61 39.52
N ARG A 512 17.00 16.68 38.78
CA ARG A 512 17.71 15.61 38.02
C ARG A 512 17.46 15.67 36.51
N VAL A 513 16.49 16.48 36.08
CA VAL A 513 16.07 16.56 34.68
C VAL A 513 16.35 17.95 34.11
N GLY A 514 17.15 18.01 33.07
CA GLY A 514 17.22 19.14 32.15
C GLY A 514 16.04 19.04 31.19
N ILE A 515 15.35 20.14 30.94
CA ILE A 515 14.18 20.17 30.05
C ILE A 515 14.47 21.15 28.92
N LEU A 516 14.22 20.72 27.68
CA LEU A 516 14.33 21.53 26.48
C LEU A 516 13.05 21.44 25.66
N GLU A 517 12.81 22.42 24.80
CA GLU A 517 11.59 22.50 23.99
C GLU A 517 11.92 22.72 22.51
N LEU A 518 11.61 21.73 21.67
CA LEU A 518 11.80 21.79 20.23
C LEU A 518 10.54 22.31 19.53
N GLN A 519 10.68 23.34 18.71
CA GLN A 519 9.63 23.83 17.82
C GLN A 519 9.80 23.31 16.37
N GLY A 520 8.83 23.65 15.52
CA GLY A 520 9.01 23.57 14.07
C GLY A 520 10.21 24.39 13.59
N ILE A 521 10.67 24.09 12.37
CA ILE A 521 11.87 24.68 11.76
C ILE A 521 11.73 26.21 11.67
N SER A 522 12.67 26.93 12.28
CA SER A 522 12.85 28.38 12.18
C SER A 522 13.35 28.81 10.80
N LEU A 523 13.22 30.09 10.43
CA LEU A 523 13.79 30.59 9.17
C LEU A 523 15.30 30.32 9.08
N ARG A 524 16.05 30.50 10.17
CA ARG A 524 17.50 30.23 10.20
C ARG A 524 17.80 28.78 9.79
N GLU A 525 17.06 27.82 10.34
CA GLU A 525 17.19 26.40 9.97
C GLU A 525 16.70 26.11 8.53
N GLN A 526 15.70 26.84 8.00
CA GLN A 526 15.27 26.71 6.60
C GLN A 526 16.31 27.20 5.58
N PHE A 527 17.18 28.12 5.99
CA PHE A 527 18.22 28.74 5.15
C PHE A 527 19.65 28.29 5.52
N ASP A 528 19.81 27.24 6.34
CA ASP A 528 21.10 26.66 6.77
C ASP A 528 22.01 27.68 7.49
N ILE A 529 21.41 28.62 8.22
CA ILE A 529 22.10 29.70 8.95
C ILE A 529 22.50 29.21 10.35
N GLU A 530 23.81 29.10 10.58
CA GLU A 530 24.38 28.57 11.83
C GLU A 530 24.20 29.49 13.06
N PHE A 531 23.86 30.76 12.85
CA PHE A 531 23.79 31.78 13.89
C PHE A 531 22.64 31.51 14.87
N ASN A 532 22.95 31.08 16.10
CA ASN A 532 21.97 30.62 17.10
C ASN A 532 21.75 31.59 18.28
N SER A 533 22.31 32.81 18.26
CA SER A 533 22.11 33.77 19.35
C SER A 533 20.61 34.18 19.44
N PRO A 534 20.04 34.29 20.65
CA PRO A 534 18.65 34.73 20.81
C PRO A 534 18.48 36.16 20.29
N PHE A 535 17.35 36.48 19.68
CA PHE A 535 17.12 37.80 19.10
C PHE A 535 17.01 38.88 20.19
N ILE A 536 18.01 39.76 20.24
CA ILE A 536 18.08 40.97 21.07
C ILE A 536 18.66 42.07 20.19
N PRO A 537 17.97 43.18 19.90
CA PRO A 537 18.46 44.17 18.92
C PRO A 537 19.48 45.15 19.51
N ASN A 538 20.48 44.63 20.23
CA ASN A 538 21.64 45.41 20.68
C ASN A 538 22.72 45.48 19.58
N GLU A 539 23.69 46.38 19.72
CA GLU A 539 24.71 46.61 18.69
C GLU A 539 25.56 45.37 18.40
N GLU A 540 25.86 44.57 19.42
CA GLU A 540 26.64 43.33 19.33
C GLU A 540 25.92 42.29 18.47
N TYR A 541 24.68 41.95 18.83
CA TYR A 541 23.83 41.02 18.06
C TYR A 541 23.67 41.47 16.61
N ILE A 542 23.42 42.76 16.37
CA ILE A 542 23.25 43.32 15.03
C ILE A 542 24.55 43.13 14.22
N ALA A 543 25.70 43.51 14.80
CA ALA A 543 27.01 43.39 14.15
C ALA A 543 27.44 41.92 13.92
N GLU A 544 27.03 40.98 14.75
CA GLU A 544 27.22 39.54 14.50
C GLU A 544 26.30 39.01 13.42
N ARG A 545 25.00 39.30 13.52
CA ARG A 545 23.96 38.83 12.60
C ARG A 545 24.22 39.31 11.17
N GLU A 546 24.69 40.54 10.99
CA GLU A 546 25.06 41.14 9.69
C GLU A 546 26.06 40.29 8.90
N LYS A 547 27.04 39.69 9.58
CA LYS A 547 28.08 38.85 8.97
C LYS A 547 27.52 37.54 8.36
N LYS A 548 26.25 37.24 8.63
CA LYS A 548 25.55 35.98 8.27
C LYS A 548 24.17 36.24 7.63
N ILE A 549 23.88 37.44 7.15
CA ILE A 549 22.59 37.75 6.50
C ILE A 549 22.42 36.93 5.22
N THR A 550 21.19 36.50 4.94
CA THR A 550 20.78 35.77 3.74
C THR A 550 19.32 36.09 3.48
N GLU A 551 18.98 36.47 2.25
CA GLU A 551 17.64 36.91 1.85
C GLU A 551 16.58 35.80 2.00
N TYR A 552 15.47 36.11 2.66
CA TYR A 552 14.38 35.17 2.92
C TYR A 552 13.36 35.10 1.76
N THR A 553 13.81 34.53 0.64
CA THR A 553 12.99 34.33 -0.57
C THR A 553 11.68 33.56 -0.32
N ASN A 554 10.64 33.92 -1.07
CA ASN A 554 9.28 33.35 -1.02
C ASN A 554 8.62 33.40 0.38
N LEU A 555 8.89 34.46 1.15
CA LEU A 555 8.43 34.64 2.52
C LEU A 555 6.96 34.24 2.76
N TRP A 556 6.00 34.82 2.04
CA TRP A 556 4.57 34.51 2.24
C TRP A 556 4.20 33.05 1.93
N GLN A 557 4.92 32.39 1.02
CA GLN A 557 4.76 30.95 0.79
C GLN A 557 5.23 30.15 2.00
N ARG A 558 6.33 30.54 2.64
CA ARG A 558 6.84 29.93 3.87
C ARG A 558 5.91 30.18 5.06
N ILE A 559 5.43 31.42 5.24
CA ILE A 559 4.42 31.79 6.26
C ILE A 559 3.17 30.91 6.11
N HIS A 560 2.63 30.81 4.90
CA HIS A 560 1.45 29.99 4.61
C HIS A 560 1.70 28.49 4.83
N ARG A 561 2.87 27.99 4.43
CA ARG A 561 3.23 26.58 4.54
C ARG A 561 3.52 26.14 5.99
N GLY A 562 3.92 27.06 6.86
CA GLY A 562 4.21 26.81 8.28
C GLY A 562 5.57 26.16 8.53
N TYR A 563 5.78 25.65 9.75
CA TYR A 563 7.11 25.26 10.27
C TYR A 563 7.34 23.76 10.40
N MET A 564 6.37 22.95 9.98
CA MET A 564 6.46 21.51 10.09
C MET A 564 7.52 20.96 9.12
N PRO A 565 8.51 20.17 9.58
CA PRO A 565 9.60 19.67 8.73
C PRO A 565 9.11 18.94 7.48
N GLU A 566 8.07 18.11 7.63
CA GLU A 566 7.42 17.35 6.55
C GLU A 566 6.64 18.22 5.55
N LEU A 567 6.36 19.49 5.87
CA LEU A 567 5.89 20.46 4.88
C LEU A 567 7.06 21.17 4.22
N ILE A 568 8.03 21.69 4.99
CA ILE A 568 9.14 22.48 4.44
C ILE A 568 10.00 21.68 3.47
N PHE A 569 10.42 20.47 3.85
CA PHE A 569 11.43 19.70 3.10
C PHE A 569 10.84 18.68 2.12
N ASN A 570 9.51 18.63 1.98
CA ASN A 570 8.81 17.74 1.07
C ASN A 570 7.73 18.50 0.28
N ASP A 571 8.11 19.10 -0.84
CA ASP A 571 7.21 19.86 -1.72
C ASP A 571 5.98 19.07 -2.21
N ARG A 572 6.10 17.74 -2.30
CA ARG A 572 4.99 16.86 -2.68
C ARG A 572 3.90 16.79 -1.62
N LYS A 573 4.20 17.16 -0.37
CA LYS A 573 3.23 17.22 0.72
C LYS A 573 2.32 18.42 0.51
N LYS A 574 1.04 18.14 0.31
CA LYS A 574 -0.01 19.17 0.21
C LYS A 574 -0.34 19.70 1.59
N TRP A 575 -0.34 21.03 1.70
CA TRP A 575 -0.57 21.79 2.92
C TRP A 575 -1.91 21.44 3.58
N GLU A 576 -2.99 21.40 2.79
CA GLU A 576 -4.35 21.09 3.25
C GLU A 576 -4.44 19.68 3.84
N PHE A 577 -3.79 18.72 3.18
CA PHE A 577 -3.82 17.30 3.56
C PHE A 577 -2.98 17.04 4.81
N PHE A 578 -1.89 17.79 4.97
CA PHE A 578 -1.08 17.73 6.19
C PHE A 578 -1.86 18.28 7.37
N TYR A 579 -2.32 19.53 7.31
CA TYR A 579 -2.95 20.16 8.48
C TYR A 579 -4.34 19.57 8.80
N SER A 580 -5.09 19.04 7.82
CA SER A 580 -6.31 18.28 8.13
C SER A 580 -6.00 17.05 8.99
N SER A 581 -4.99 16.29 8.58
CA SER A 581 -4.56 15.06 9.28
C SER A 581 -3.93 15.38 10.63
N TYR A 582 -3.13 16.44 10.72
CA TYR A 582 -2.51 16.93 11.94
C TYR A 582 -3.56 17.33 12.97
N VAL A 583 -4.53 18.19 12.60
CA VAL A 583 -5.59 18.65 13.50
C VAL A 583 -6.45 17.49 13.98
N GLN A 584 -6.86 16.58 13.09
CA GLN A 584 -7.64 15.41 13.45
C GLN A 584 -6.89 14.52 14.45
N THR A 585 -5.66 14.10 14.12
CA THR A 585 -4.90 13.18 14.97
C THR A 585 -4.44 13.79 16.29
N TYR A 586 -4.16 15.10 16.33
CA TYR A 586 -3.90 15.84 17.56
C TYR A 586 -5.13 15.84 18.49
N ILE A 587 -6.33 16.10 17.95
CA ILE A 587 -7.56 16.07 18.73
C ILE A 587 -7.81 14.66 19.28
N GLU A 588 -7.75 13.65 18.41
CA GLU A 588 -8.03 12.25 18.75
C GLU A 588 -7.07 11.65 19.78
N ARG A 589 -5.76 11.99 19.72
CA ARG A 589 -4.71 11.36 20.55
C ARG A 589 -4.16 12.21 21.69
N ASP A 590 -4.01 13.53 21.48
CA ASP A 590 -3.37 14.40 22.48
C ASP A 590 -4.36 15.17 23.32
N VAL A 591 -5.57 15.41 22.83
CA VAL A 591 -6.52 16.32 23.48
C VAL A 591 -7.67 15.58 24.15
N ARG A 592 -8.18 14.50 23.54
CA ARG A 592 -9.25 13.66 24.09
C ARG A 592 -8.96 13.24 25.54
N ASP A 593 -7.80 12.61 25.77
CA ASP A 593 -7.42 12.05 27.08
C ASP A 593 -7.02 13.12 28.11
N LEU A 594 -6.30 14.16 27.68
CA LEU A 594 -5.86 15.26 28.57
C LEU A 594 -7.02 16.06 29.17
N ILE A 595 -8.12 16.16 28.42
CA ILE A 595 -9.18 17.12 28.72
C ILE A 595 -10.52 16.42 29.01
N ASN A 596 -10.64 15.13 28.72
CA ASN A 596 -11.89 14.35 28.84
C ASN A 596 -13.02 14.98 27.99
N ILE A 597 -12.68 15.32 26.74
CA ILE A 597 -13.58 15.97 25.80
C ILE A 597 -14.53 14.93 25.19
N SER A 598 -15.82 15.05 25.52
CA SER A 598 -16.90 14.30 24.89
C SER A 598 -17.33 14.87 23.52
N ASP A 599 -16.91 16.09 23.18
CA ASP A 599 -17.33 16.85 21.99
C ASP A 599 -16.12 17.48 21.28
N GLU A 600 -15.55 16.73 20.33
CA GLU A 600 -14.43 17.18 19.49
C GLU A 600 -14.77 18.42 18.66
N SER A 601 -16.05 18.61 18.29
CA SER A 601 -16.50 19.77 17.50
C SER A 601 -16.32 21.07 18.28
N LYS A 602 -16.61 21.06 19.59
CA LYS A 602 -16.33 22.21 20.47
C LYS A 602 -14.84 22.52 20.55
N PHE A 603 -13.97 21.52 20.63
CA PHE A 603 -12.52 21.78 20.66
C PHE A 603 -12.01 22.34 19.33
N LEU A 604 -12.49 21.84 18.19
CA LEU A 604 -12.15 22.42 16.89
C LEU A 604 -12.64 23.88 16.76
N LYS A 605 -13.87 24.17 17.21
CA LYS A 605 -14.39 25.55 17.26
C LYS A 605 -13.55 26.45 18.15
N PHE A 606 -13.08 25.96 19.29
CA PHE A 606 -12.15 26.67 20.17
C PHE A 606 -10.81 26.95 19.49
N MET A 607 -10.20 25.96 18.84
CA MET A 607 -8.97 26.14 18.06
C MET A 607 -9.12 27.24 16.99
N ILE A 608 -10.24 27.26 16.26
CA ILE A 608 -10.55 28.28 15.26
C ILE A 608 -10.76 29.66 15.92
N SER A 609 -11.51 29.72 17.02
CA SER A 609 -11.80 30.93 17.80
C SER A 609 -10.53 31.57 18.41
N LEU A 610 -9.52 30.77 18.76
CA LEU A 610 -8.20 31.25 19.14
C LEU A 610 -7.33 31.65 17.94
N ALA A 611 -7.29 30.85 16.87
CA ALA A 611 -6.48 31.15 15.68
C ALA A 611 -6.90 32.49 15.04
N SER A 612 -8.20 32.79 15.06
CA SER A 612 -8.78 34.06 14.59
C SER A 612 -8.37 35.29 15.43
N ARG A 613 -7.78 35.07 16.61
CA ARG A 613 -7.34 36.08 17.59
C ARG A 613 -5.81 36.18 17.73
N SER A 614 -5.03 35.50 16.89
CA SER A 614 -3.58 35.62 16.93
C SER A 614 -3.15 37.09 16.72
N GLY A 615 -2.30 37.62 17.60
CA GLY A 615 -1.97 39.05 17.68
C GLY A 615 -2.90 39.90 18.56
N GLU A 616 -3.96 39.33 19.12
CA GLU A 616 -4.95 40.06 19.92
C GLU A 616 -4.95 39.68 21.42
N LEU A 617 -5.54 40.53 22.25
CA LEU A 617 -5.74 40.26 23.68
C LEU A 617 -6.72 39.10 23.90
N LEU A 618 -6.32 38.13 24.71
CA LEU A 618 -7.09 36.90 24.94
C LEU A 618 -8.33 37.13 25.84
N ASN A 619 -9.47 37.38 25.21
CA ASN A 619 -10.77 37.46 25.90
C ASN A 619 -11.40 36.08 26.10
N TYR A 620 -11.12 35.45 27.24
CA TYR A 620 -11.69 34.16 27.64
C TYR A 620 -13.23 34.10 27.54
N GLY A 621 -13.93 35.19 27.91
CA GLY A 621 -15.39 35.25 27.90
C GLY A 621 -16.00 35.26 26.50
N ALA A 622 -15.34 35.93 25.54
CA ALA A 622 -15.76 35.90 24.15
C ALA A 622 -15.61 34.49 23.56
N VAL A 623 -14.47 33.84 23.79
CA VAL A 623 -14.19 32.46 23.35
C VAL A 623 -15.17 31.47 24.00
N ALA A 624 -15.48 31.62 25.29
CA ALA A 624 -16.44 30.79 26.01
C ALA A 624 -17.84 30.84 25.38
N ASN A 625 -18.32 32.04 25.06
CA ASN A 625 -19.63 32.28 24.44
C ASN A 625 -19.70 31.74 23.00
N GLU A 626 -18.65 31.94 22.19
CA GLU A 626 -18.60 31.46 20.80
C GLU A 626 -18.59 29.92 20.69
N VAL A 627 -17.92 29.26 21.63
CA VAL A 627 -17.76 27.79 21.63
C VAL A 627 -18.89 27.08 22.39
N GLY A 628 -19.57 27.76 23.31
CA GLY A 628 -20.62 27.18 24.15
C GLY A 628 -20.05 26.29 25.27
N ILE A 629 -19.09 26.84 26.03
CA ILE A 629 -18.40 26.21 27.18
C ILE A 629 -18.14 27.24 28.29
N SER A 630 -17.74 26.81 29.49
CA SER A 630 -17.43 27.74 30.60
C SER A 630 -16.06 28.43 30.44
N ASN A 631 -15.89 29.58 31.09
CA ASN A 631 -14.61 30.30 31.15
C ASN A 631 -13.47 29.44 31.72
N GLU A 632 -13.76 28.61 32.72
CA GLU A 632 -12.81 27.69 33.35
C GLU A 632 -12.37 26.61 32.35
N THR A 633 -13.28 26.17 31.49
CA THR A 633 -12.99 25.23 30.41
C THR A 633 -12.06 25.87 29.38
N VAL A 634 -12.35 27.09 28.93
CA VAL A 634 -11.47 27.86 28.02
C VAL A 634 -10.08 28.02 28.65
N LYS A 635 -9.97 28.45 29.92
CA LYS A 635 -8.68 28.58 30.62
C LYS A 635 -7.89 27.27 30.66
N ARG A 636 -8.55 26.14 30.96
CA ARG A 636 -7.90 24.81 30.95
C ARG A 636 -7.41 24.45 29.55
N TRP A 637 -8.21 24.67 28.51
CA TRP A 637 -7.85 24.34 27.13
C TRP A 637 -6.71 25.23 26.62
N VAL A 638 -6.71 26.52 26.95
CA VAL A 638 -5.60 27.46 26.69
C VAL A 638 -4.32 26.99 27.39
N SER A 639 -4.41 26.52 28.65
CA SER A 639 -3.25 25.98 29.36
C SER A 639 -2.66 24.76 28.66
N VAL A 640 -3.48 23.85 28.14
CA VAL A 640 -2.99 22.68 27.39
C VAL A 640 -2.27 23.10 26.12
N LEU A 641 -2.85 24.01 25.31
CA LEU A 641 -2.22 24.51 24.09
C LEU A 641 -0.93 25.31 24.34
N ARG A 642 -0.86 26.06 25.45
CA ARG A 642 0.35 26.78 25.90
C ARG A 642 1.44 25.79 26.26
N THR A 643 1.14 24.79 27.09
CA THR A 643 2.13 23.79 27.52
C THR A 643 2.56 22.87 26.37
N SER A 644 1.69 22.56 25.40
CA SER A 644 2.09 21.84 24.19
C SER A 644 2.71 22.73 23.10
N ARG A 645 2.94 24.03 23.38
CA ARG A 645 3.47 25.05 22.47
C ARG A 645 2.78 25.13 21.10
N ILE A 646 1.49 24.84 21.05
CA ILE A 646 0.68 25.18 19.87
C ILE A 646 0.42 26.69 19.83
N ILE A 647 0.32 27.30 21.00
CA ILE A 647 0.22 28.76 21.19
C ILE A 647 1.29 29.26 22.16
N TYR A 648 1.62 30.54 22.03
CA TYR A 648 2.39 31.32 22.98
C TYR A 648 1.51 32.45 23.52
N LEU A 649 1.66 32.76 24.82
CA LEU A 649 0.99 33.88 25.47
C LEU A 649 2.05 34.93 25.81
N LEU A 650 1.98 36.07 25.15
CA LEU A 650 2.87 37.21 25.40
C LEU A 650 2.23 38.06 26.51
N GLU A 651 2.86 38.05 27.68
CA GLU A 651 2.35 38.74 28.87
C GLU A 651 2.60 40.27 28.76
N PRO A 652 1.78 41.13 29.37
CA PRO A 652 1.98 42.57 29.31
C PRO A 652 3.10 43.06 30.25
N TYR A 653 3.84 44.07 29.80
CA TYR A 653 4.90 44.72 30.58
C TYR A 653 4.34 45.62 31.70
N PHE A 654 4.82 45.41 32.93
CA PHE A 654 4.56 46.24 34.10
C PHE A 654 5.73 46.14 35.08
N ASN A 655 6.23 47.24 35.65
CA ASN A 655 7.37 47.22 36.59
C ASN A 655 7.11 46.29 37.80
N ASN A 656 5.84 46.06 38.16
CA ASN A 656 5.44 45.06 39.15
C ASN A 656 5.12 43.71 38.48
N HIS A 657 5.93 42.68 38.78
CA HIS A 657 5.78 41.32 38.24
C HIS A 657 4.39 40.68 38.49
N LEU A 658 3.77 40.90 39.65
CA LEU A 658 2.41 40.39 39.93
C LEU A 658 1.37 41.02 38.98
N LYS A 659 1.54 42.29 38.60
CA LYS A 659 0.66 42.95 37.61
C LYS A 659 0.85 42.38 36.20
N ARG A 660 2.05 41.90 35.83
CA ARG A 660 2.27 41.19 34.56
C ARG A 660 1.44 39.90 34.52
N VAL A 661 1.54 39.07 35.57
CA VAL A 661 0.87 37.76 35.67
C VAL A 661 -0.68 37.85 35.72
N ILE A 662 -1.24 38.93 36.29
CA ILE A 662 -2.70 39.07 36.47
C ILE A 662 -3.40 39.65 35.23
N LYS A 663 -2.67 40.33 34.33
CA LYS A 663 -3.25 41.06 33.20
C LYS A 663 -3.37 40.18 31.96
N THR A 664 -4.31 40.54 31.08
CA THR A 664 -4.64 39.75 29.88
C THR A 664 -3.46 39.72 28.90
N PRO A 665 -2.94 38.54 28.52
CA PRO A 665 -1.90 38.42 27.50
C PRO A 665 -2.43 38.62 26.09
N LYS A 666 -1.53 38.89 25.14
CA LYS A 666 -1.77 38.60 23.72
C LYS A 666 -1.58 37.10 23.44
N ILE A 667 -2.35 36.53 22.52
CA ILE A 667 -2.18 35.15 22.05
C ILE A 667 -1.52 35.12 20.67
N TYR A 668 -0.60 34.17 20.47
CA TYR A 668 0.04 33.89 19.18
C TYR A 668 0.05 32.39 18.90
N PHE A 669 -0.19 31.98 17.65
CA PHE A 669 0.07 30.60 17.23
C PHE A 669 1.55 30.40 16.89
N MET A 670 2.13 29.29 17.34
CA MET A 670 3.55 28.97 17.06
C MET A 670 3.78 28.38 15.66
N ASP A 671 2.71 27.97 14.96
CA ASP A 671 2.76 27.60 13.55
C ASP A 671 1.71 28.39 12.76
N VAL A 672 2.19 29.22 11.83
CA VAL A 672 1.35 30.14 11.06
C VAL A 672 0.62 29.42 9.91
N GLY A 673 1.13 28.29 9.44
CA GLY A 673 0.44 27.44 8.47
C GLY A 673 -0.77 26.73 9.08
N LEU A 674 -0.65 26.29 10.33
CA LEU A 674 -1.76 25.78 11.13
C LEU A 674 -2.81 26.87 11.38
N LEU A 675 -2.40 28.10 11.72
CA LEU A 675 -3.29 29.25 11.84
C LEU A 675 -4.07 29.47 10.53
N ALA A 676 -3.36 29.60 9.40
CA ALA A 676 -3.96 29.83 8.08
C ALA A 676 -4.96 28.72 7.70
N TYR A 677 -4.66 27.46 8.04
CA TYR A 677 -5.54 26.32 7.80
C TYR A 677 -6.83 26.37 8.64
N LEU A 678 -6.72 26.75 9.91
CA LEU A 678 -7.86 26.88 10.83
C LEU A 678 -8.76 28.06 10.43
N THR A 679 -8.19 29.20 10.06
CA THR A 679 -8.94 30.42 9.68
C THR A 679 -9.31 30.49 8.20
N LYS A 680 -9.02 29.46 7.41
CA LYS A 680 -9.41 29.31 5.98
C LYS A 680 -8.81 30.36 5.04
N TRP A 681 -7.50 30.60 5.15
CA TRP A 681 -6.70 31.29 4.13
C TRP A 681 -6.01 30.25 3.23
N PRO A 682 -6.56 29.90 2.05
CA PRO A 682 -6.13 28.71 1.31
C PRO A 682 -4.83 28.87 0.52
N THR A 683 -4.37 30.10 0.24
CA THR A 683 -3.14 30.35 -0.53
C THR A 683 -2.29 31.48 0.07
N PRO A 684 -0.98 31.54 -0.23
CA PRO A 684 -0.09 32.63 0.21
C PRO A 684 -0.61 34.02 -0.17
N GLU A 685 -1.19 34.17 -1.36
CA GLU A 685 -1.69 35.45 -1.88
C GLU A 685 -2.94 35.89 -1.11
N THR A 686 -3.84 34.96 -0.77
CA THR A 686 -5.01 35.27 0.08
C THR A 686 -4.61 35.61 1.51
N LEU A 687 -3.53 35.01 2.02
CA LEU A 687 -2.98 35.29 3.34
C LEU A 687 -2.33 36.68 3.40
N ALA A 688 -1.52 37.02 2.40
CA ALA A 688 -0.78 38.28 2.29
C ALA A 688 -1.68 39.50 2.06
N ASN A 689 -2.79 39.34 1.32
CA ASN A 689 -3.73 40.41 1.01
C ASN A 689 -4.98 40.40 1.92
N GLY A 690 -5.08 39.45 2.85
CA GLY A 690 -6.23 39.30 3.73
C GLY A 690 -6.32 40.42 4.79
N ALA A 691 -7.53 40.69 5.29
CA ALA A 691 -7.77 41.71 6.33
C ALA A 691 -7.03 41.47 7.67
N LYS A 692 -6.44 40.29 7.85
CA LYS A 692 -5.61 39.90 9.00
C LYS A 692 -4.12 39.77 8.69
N ALA A 693 -3.67 40.10 7.47
CA ALA A 693 -2.28 39.92 7.03
C ALA A 693 -1.26 40.56 8.00
N GLY A 694 -1.56 41.75 8.54
CA GLY A 694 -0.72 42.40 9.56
C GLY A 694 -0.57 41.58 10.85
N ASN A 695 -1.68 41.04 11.40
CA ASN A 695 -1.62 40.19 12.61
C ASN A 695 -0.96 38.83 12.34
N ILE A 696 -1.10 38.30 11.13
CA ILE A 696 -0.43 37.07 10.68
C ILE A 696 1.08 37.29 10.58
N PHE A 697 1.50 38.43 10.01
CA PHE A 697 2.90 38.85 9.94
C PHE A 697 3.49 39.12 11.33
N GLU A 698 2.75 39.80 12.22
CA GLU A 698 3.10 39.96 13.64
C GLU A 698 3.29 38.59 14.32
N THR A 699 2.35 37.65 14.13
CA THR A 699 2.43 36.29 14.67
C THR A 699 3.67 35.54 14.17
N PHE A 700 3.96 35.64 12.87
CA PHE A 700 5.15 35.05 12.26
C PHE A 700 6.43 35.55 12.93
N ILE A 701 6.62 36.87 13.01
CA ILE A 701 7.79 37.52 13.61
C ILE A 701 7.94 37.14 15.09
N ILE A 702 6.86 37.20 15.88
CA ILE A 702 6.87 36.78 17.29
C ILE A 702 7.27 35.30 17.41
N SER A 703 6.78 34.43 16.54
CA SER A 703 7.12 33.00 16.59
C SER A 703 8.58 32.70 16.22
N GLU A 704 9.18 33.43 15.26
CA GLU A 704 10.61 33.32 14.96
C GLU A 704 11.48 33.83 16.12
N ILE A 705 11.13 34.98 16.70
CA ILE A 705 11.80 35.52 17.88
C ILE A 705 11.74 34.50 19.02
N VAL A 706 10.55 34.00 19.39
CA VAL A 706 10.40 32.95 20.42
C VAL A 706 11.23 31.70 20.10
N LYS A 707 11.27 31.26 18.84
CA LYS A 707 12.11 30.12 18.42
C LYS A 707 13.60 30.38 18.61
N SER A 708 14.11 31.59 18.37
CA SER A 708 15.53 31.92 18.63
C SER A 708 15.92 31.72 20.10
N TYR A 709 15.06 32.09 21.05
CA TYR A 709 15.29 31.85 22.47
C TYR A 709 15.22 30.37 22.84
N LEU A 710 14.22 29.63 22.33
CA LEU A 710 14.08 28.20 22.61
C LEU A 710 15.26 27.39 22.04
N ASN A 711 15.75 27.75 20.85
CA ASN A 711 16.94 27.15 20.25
C ASN A 711 18.24 27.49 21.00
N ALA A 712 18.25 28.58 21.77
CA ALA A 712 19.30 28.94 22.73
C ALA A 712 19.05 28.37 24.16
N GLY A 713 18.07 27.46 24.34
CA GLY A 713 17.75 26.84 25.63
C GLY A 713 16.88 27.67 26.59
N ILE A 714 16.50 28.89 26.21
CA ILE A 714 15.78 29.84 27.07
C ILE A 714 14.27 29.57 26.99
N ILE A 715 13.80 28.64 27.85
CA ILE A 715 12.40 28.16 27.90
C ILE A 715 11.38 29.28 28.17
N ASN A 716 11.76 30.27 28.99
CA ASN A 716 10.95 31.42 29.36
C ASN A 716 11.61 32.73 28.87
N PRO A 717 11.42 33.10 27.59
CA PRO A 717 11.98 34.34 27.04
C PRO A 717 11.46 35.58 27.79
N PRO A 718 12.29 36.61 28.03
CA PRO A 718 11.89 37.86 28.69
C PRO A 718 11.16 38.80 27.70
N LEU A 719 10.14 38.27 27.04
CA LEU A 719 9.37 38.93 25.99
C LEU A 719 8.01 39.37 26.56
N TYR A 720 7.64 40.61 26.28
CA TYR A 720 6.39 41.23 26.73
C TYR A 720 5.78 42.08 25.62
N PHE A 721 4.53 42.52 25.75
CA PHE A 721 4.01 43.65 24.97
C PHE A 721 3.68 44.80 25.91
N TYR A 722 3.58 46.03 25.42
CA TYR A 722 3.09 47.15 26.24
C TYR A 722 1.75 47.66 25.72
N ARG A 723 0.82 47.93 26.64
CA ARG A 723 -0.43 48.64 26.34
C ARG A 723 -0.94 49.42 27.54
N ASP A 724 -1.35 50.66 27.35
CA ASP A 724 -1.92 51.49 28.42
C ASP A 724 -3.41 51.83 28.26
N LYS A 725 -3.93 52.61 29.22
CA LYS A 725 -5.32 53.05 29.30
C LYS A 725 -5.75 53.88 28.09
N ASP A 726 -4.81 54.61 27.48
CA ASP A 726 -5.03 55.46 26.31
C ASP A 726 -4.98 54.64 25.01
N LYS A 727 -4.86 53.30 25.12
CA LYS A 727 -4.71 52.33 24.03
C LYS A 727 -3.46 52.56 23.17
N LYS A 728 -2.45 53.26 23.69
CA LYS A 728 -1.12 53.23 23.08
C LYS A 728 -0.52 51.85 23.31
N GLU A 729 0.03 51.27 22.25
CA GLU A 729 0.49 49.89 22.20
C GLU A 729 1.89 49.85 21.59
N ILE A 730 2.72 48.93 22.06
CA ILE A 730 4.01 48.56 21.46
C ILE A 730 3.96 47.04 21.31
N ASP A 731 4.18 46.54 20.10
CA ASP A 731 3.92 45.15 19.73
C ASP A 731 4.75 44.16 20.57
N LEU A 732 6.04 44.46 20.76
CA LEU A 732 6.97 43.64 21.53
C LEU A 732 7.95 44.52 22.34
N ILE A 733 8.31 44.03 23.52
CA ILE A 733 9.38 44.51 24.39
C ILE A 733 10.25 43.32 24.74
N ILE A 734 11.57 43.48 24.61
CA ILE A 734 12.57 42.55 25.13
C ILE A 734 13.23 43.21 26.34
N GLU A 735 13.30 42.50 27.46
CA GLU A 735 13.92 42.95 28.71
C GLU A 735 15.21 42.16 28.98
N GLU A 736 16.36 42.82 28.88
CA GLU A 736 17.69 42.23 29.13
C GLU A 736 18.33 42.96 30.31
N ALA A 737 18.42 42.29 31.47
CA ALA A 737 18.88 42.90 32.72
C ALA A 737 18.15 44.25 33.01
N GLU A 738 18.87 45.37 33.00
CA GLU A 738 18.33 46.72 33.22
C GLU A 738 17.98 47.48 31.92
N LYS A 739 18.03 46.80 30.78
CA LYS A 739 17.77 47.36 29.44
C LYS A 739 16.45 46.88 28.85
N ILE A 740 15.83 47.76 28.07
CA ILE A 740 14.55 47.54 27.40
C ILE A 740 14.66 47.92 25.94
N TYR A 741 14.38 46.94 25.07
CA TYR A 741 14.34 47.11 23.63
C TYR A 741 12.88 47.10 23.16
N PRO A 742 12.29 48.26 22.81
CA PRO A 742 10.94 48.32 22.31
C PRO A 742 10.90 48.07 20.79
N ILE A 743 9.90 47.30 20.34
CA ILE A 743 9.83 46.80 18.98
C ILE A 743 8.41 46.97 18.42
N GLU A 744 8.32 47.54 17.22
CA GLU A 744 7.12 47.61 16.39
C GLU A 744 7.27 46.67 15.20
N ILE A 745 6.24 45.87 14.92
CA ILE A 745 6.23 44.92 13.79
C ILE A 745 5.28 45.46 12.72
N LYS A 746 5.77 45.68 11.51
CA LYS A 746 5.00 46.33 10.44
C LYS A 746 5.20 45.64 9.11
N MET A 747 4.11 45.26 8.45
CA MET A 747 4.12 44.61 7.13
C MET A 747 4.60 45.53 5.97
N SER A 748 4.85 46.82 6.25
CA SER A 748 5.17 47.83 5.22
C SER A 748 6.61 47.74 4.73
N ALA A 749 6.80 47.89 3.42
CA ALA A 749 8.12 48.12 2.80
C ALA A 749 8.54 49.62 2.79
N SER A 750 7.84 50.48 3.52
CA SER A 750 8.12 51.94 3.58
C SER A 750 8.04 52.47 5.02
N PRO A 751 9.02 52.08 5.87
CA PRO A 751 9.06 52.46 7.28
C PRO A 751 9.26 53.96 7.46
N ASN A 752 8.69 54.51 8.53
CA ASN A 752 8.83 55.93 8.89
C ASN A 752 8.68 56.13 10.42
N LYS A 753 9.10 57.29 10.93
CA LYS A 753 9.15 57.59 12.36
C LYS A 753 7.80 57.48 13.07
N GLU A 754 6.70 57.76 12.38
CA GLU A 754 5.34 57.69 12.94
C GLU A 754 4.93 56.26 13.33
N MET A 755 5.56 55.24 12.77
CA MET A 755 5.36 53.84 13.18
C MET A 755 5.85 53.59 14.61
N ALA A 756 6.90 54.29 15.04
CA ALA A 756 7.55 54.15 16.36
C ALA A 756 7.09 55.19 17.40
N LYS A 757 6.09 56.04 17.08
CA LYS A 757 5.64 57.14 17.96
C LYS A 757 5.27 56.72 19.39
N ASN A 758 4.85 55.47 19.58
CA ASN A 758 4.46 54.94 20.87
C ASN A 758 5.66 54.64 21.79
N PHE A 759 6.89 54.45 21.29
CA PHE A 759 8.08 54.20 22.14
C PHE A 759 8.29 55.29 23.22
N SER A 760 7.92 56.53 22.91
CA SER A 760 7.96 57.68 23.82
C SER A 760 7.22 57.48 25.15
N VAL A 761 6.25 56.54 25.24
CA VAL A 761 5.50 56.26 26.48
C VAL A 761 6.35 55.56 27.54
N LEU A 762 7.37 54.81 27.14
CA LEU A 762 8.21 54.04 28.06
C LEU A 762 9.11 54.97 28.88
N LYS A 763 9.64 56.04 28.26
CA LYS A 763 10.53 57.06 28.86
C LYS A 763 9.93 57.78 30.09
N ARG A 764 8.67 57.52 30.43
CA ARG A 764 7.96 58.10 31.61
C ARG A 764 7.34 57.06 32.56
N LYS A 765 7.49 55.77 32.28
CA LYS A 765 6.70 54.70 32.93
C LYS A 765 7.52 53.50 33.38
N VAL A 766 8.78 53.38 32.94
CA VAL A 766 9.62 52.24 33.26
C VAL A 766 10.91 52.71 33.92
N ASP A 767 11.29 52.03 35.00
CA ASP A 767 12.45 52.34 35.84
C ASP A 767 13.73 51.65 35.31
N LYS A 768 13.91 51.63 33.99
CA LYS A 768 14.98 50.92 33.26
C LYS A 768 15.51 51.73 32.08
N GLU A 769 16.73 51.40 31.64
CA GLU A 769 17.34 51.99 30.44
C GLU A 769 16.55 51.57 29.20
N ILE A 770 16.15 52.54 28.38
CA ILE A 770 15.40 52.30 27.14
C ILE A 770 16.37 52.49 25.99
N GLU A 771 16.67 51.39 25.34
CA GLU A 771 17.59 51.30 24.22
C GLU A 771 16.92 51.71 22.89
N THR A 772 17.74 51.75 21.84
CA THR A 772 17.29 52.00 20.46
C THR A 772 16.08 51.15 20.10
N GLY A 773 14.97 51.80 19.78
CA GLY A 773 13.74 51.11 19.40
C GLY A 773 13.80 50.60 17.97
N VAL A 774 13.24 49.40 17.72
CA VAL A 774 13.31 48.76 16.40
C VAL A 774 11.95 48.70 15.71
N ILE A 775 11.93 49.06 14.43
CA ILE A 775 10.84 48.73 13.52
C ILE A 775 11.28 47.53 12.68
N ILE A 776 10.62 46.38 12.84
CA ILE A 776 10.84 45.19 12.03
C ILE A 776 9.82 45.19 10.88
N CYS A 777 10.31 45.20 9.64
CA CYS A 777 9.43 45.32 8.48
C CYS A 777 9.97 44.69 7.19
N GLN A 778 9.21 44.82 6.09
CA GLN A 778 9.55 44.29 4.75
C GLN A 778 10.37 45.29 3.92
N TYR A 779 11.24 46.08 4.56
CA TYR A 779 12.16 46.98 3.88
C TYR A 779 13.57 46.40 3.94
N ASP A 780 14.15 46.14 2.76
CA ASP A 780 15.32 45.26 2.58
C ASP A 780 16.63 45.75 3.22
N ASN A 781 16.66 46.96 3.81
CA ASN A 781 17.89 47.60 4.28
C ASN A 781 17.78 48.02 5.76
N LYS A 782 18.86 47.79 6.52
CA LYS A 782 19.05 48.41 7.83
C LYS A 782 19.17 49.92 7.67
N VAL A 783 18.33 50.69 8.35
CA VAL A 783 18.39 52.16 8.29
C VAL A 783 17.99 52.80 9.62
N TYR A 784 18.76 53.78 10.08
CA TYR A 784 18.37 54.64 11.21
C TYR A 784 17.42 55.73 10.72
N LEU A 785 16.26 55.85 11.37
CA LEU A 785 15.33 56.96 11.13
C LEU A 785 15.60 58.12 12.11
N SER A 786 16.03 57.83 13.34
CA SER A 786 16.60 58.77 14.30
C SER A 786 17.71 58.06 15.10
N GLU A 787 18.41 58.81 15.94
CA GLU A 787 19.40 58.26 16.89
C GLU A 787 18.81 57.16 17.79
N ASP A 788 17.50 57.20 18.07
CA ASP A 788 16.78 56.25 18.93
C ASP A 788 15.80 55.32 18.18
N ILE A 789 15.78 55.32 16.84
CA ILE A 789 14.90 54.46 16.02
C ILE A 789 15.67 53.82 14.86
N LEU A 790 15.79 52.49 14.91
CA LEU A 790 16.39 51.65 13.88
C LEU A 790 15.32 50.84 13.13
N VAL A 791 15.48 50.70 11.82
CA VAL A 791 14.72 49.75 11.00
C VAL A 791 15.59 48.52 10.75
N LEU A 792 15.03 47.34 10.97
CA LEU A 792 15.65 46.06 10.61
C LEU A 792 14.75 45.28 9.63
N PRO A 793 15.29 44.75 8.51
CA PRO A 793 14.62 43.71 7.75
C PRO A 793 14.48 42.41 8.56
N ILE A 794 13.60 41.53 8.09
CA ILE A 794 13.25 40.26 8.76
C ILE A 794 14.47 39.35 8.90
N GLU A 795 15.42 39.45 7.98
CA GLU A 795 16.71 38.77 7.93
C GLU A 795 17.56 38.93 9.19
N TYR A 796 17.26 39.90 10.07
CA TYR A 796 17.93 40.03 11.36
C TYR A 796 17.40 39.07 12.44
N ILE A 797 16.23 38.48 12.22
CA ILE A 797 15.62 37.47 13.08
C ILE A 797 16.09 36.07 12.65
#